data_AF-A0A7C5KLE1-F1
#
_entry.id   AF-A0A7C5KLE1-F1
#
_cell.length_a   1.000
_cell.length_b   1.000
_cell.length_c   1.000
_cell.angle_alpha   90.00
_cell.angle_beta   90.00
_cell.angle_gamma   90.00
#
_symmetry.space_group_name_H-M   'P 1'
#
loop_
_entity.id
_entity.type
_entity.pdbx_description
1 polymer ?
#
loop_
_entity_poly.entity_id
_entity_poly.type
_entity_poly.pdbx_seq_one_letter_code
_entity_poly.pdbx_strand_id
1 'polypeptide(L)'
;MNPNLFAFPRSFRSLPFLAPLALSLGVWGQQPILVKDINTEPVFQPSSEPGGWANQGKVLFFRAKTPALGFELFRTAGTPGSTRLVKDILPGPSGSYPADLRWLGSKLVFSAMGGLTGRELWISDGTPSGTRLLKDIRPGTTGSYPSNLTPVGKQILFSAHDGTTGEELWTTDGTPGGTRRLKDIHPGPIGSDIQELVLLGSKVFFRADDGVHGSELWVSDGTPGGTKMVKDLVPGRGSSSPSSLAPHGNKLYFRAWTPQTGLEIFVSDGTAAGTKILKDLLPGKGGSNPSHLTWVGNHLFFAAEAPFRGRELWRSDGTTQGTVLLGDLRKGSLGSSPSELSSLGSRLLFQADDGVHGREPWISDGTSLGTALLKDLVPGTQDSNPRQWTLVSSGLALFAARTPKEGIELWRTDGTRGGTRLVKDIATGLPDSKLSAFYPAQGKLWFAADDHQHGKEVWSSDGTSKGTQMVKDLAAPDGRTRDSAPGRLTDKLNRVLMSAYDPKHGFELWRSDGSKQGTFLLKDIHPGPSWSAPEHLLTVGDLVFFTAADPVHGRELWASDGTTKGTFLVKDLNPGPRDSDPEHLLALGDRLLFVAQDGAHGREPWISDGTAKGTRLLGDLYQGLRGSQISSFFGWKGKAYFSARDGRRGKELWVTDGSPKGTAPLKEIEPGPQGSAPGFFAPFAGKLFFSATQSRLGRELWVTDGSTAGTKLFLDLLVGKASSGVRYLKSLNNKLFFSAGTPNHGAELWVSDGTITGTRRIKDIFPGPRSSYPMPLGVLGTKLILVANDGIHGVEPWVSDGTTKGTILLHDINPGPLPSMRPYGPSNRFLETSTRYFYFRAYSPKTGHELWRSDGTPQGTILLPEVQPGPPSSDPDPFVLSGGWILMDAEDRLKGKELFKFFPGASGKPVGLPCGTTPKSFPRLKATDPILGKTMILRGSQAKPSAITFVLLGLPVTNKSLPLKPLGPHCRSYLDLASFWLPLPPFPVPPQGTWSLTFKLPQSPTLFGLQIATQAAYFLPNLRRWEMTNGFFSTFGL
;
A
#
# COMPACT_ATOMS: atom_id res chain seq x y z
N MET A 1 63.56 20.52 -43.56
CA MET A 1 64.08 19.70 -42.45
C MET A 1 63.05 19.71 -41.32
N ASN A 2 62.95 18.67 -40.51
CA ASN A 2 62.15 18.64 -39.27
C ASN A 2 62.96 19.36 -38.15
N PRO A 3 62.36 20.01 -37.12
CA PRO A 3 61.82 19.25 -35.98
C PRO A 3 60.58 19.85 -35.22
N ASN A 4 59.64 18.97 -34.91
CA ASN A 4 59.00 18.75 -33.58
C ASN A 4 58.39 19.91 -32.72
N LEU A 5 57.04 19.91 -32.70
CA LEU A 5 56.15 19.66 -31.54
C LEU A 5 55.80 20.73 -30.45
N PHE A 6 54.51 20.62 -30.07
CA PHE A 6 53.77 21.15 -28.90
C PHE A 6 53.29 22.62 -28.88
N ALA A 7 52.19 22.81 -28.12
CA ALA A 7 51.42 24.03 -27.82
C ALA A 7 50.47 24.62 -28.91
N PHE A 8 49.16 24.40 -28.71
CA PHE A 8 48.07 25.33 -29.06
C PHE A 8 48.20 26.64 -28.21
N PRO A 9 47.59 27.81 -28.54
CA PRO A 9 46.17 27.91 -28.98
C PRO A 9 45.72 29.11 -29.86
N ARG A 10 44.38 29.13 -30.12
CA ARG A 10 43.47 30.27 -30.46
C ARG A 10 43.22 30.71 -31.93
N SER A 11 41.95 30.53 -32.31
CA SER A 11 41.10 31.45 -33.13
C SER A 11 41.32 31.50 -34.67
N PHE A 12 40.37 31.93 -35.51
CA PHE A 12 39.06 32.58 -35.29
C PHE A 12 38.03 32.24 -36.42
N ARG A 13 36.73 32.17 -36.08
CA ARG A 13 35.50 32.39 -36.93
C ARG A 13 35.47 31.94 -38.41
N SER A 14 34.49 31.06 -38.73
CA SER A 14 33.47 31.35 -39.77
C SER A 14 32.17 30.55 -39.54
N LEU A 15 31.04 31.16 -39.90
CA LEU A 15 29.67 30.59 -39.99
C LEU A 15 29.13 30.95 -41.39
N PRO A 16 28.02 30.35 -41.90
CA PRO A 16 27.13 29.37 -41.28
C PRO A 16 27.06 28.03 -42.04
N PHE A 17 26.39 27.03 -41.44
CA PHE A 17 25.87 25.87 -42.17
C PHE A 17 24.41 25.61 -41.82
N LEU A 18 23.62 25.18 -42.82
CA LEU A 18 22.21 24.86 -42.67
C LEU A 18 22.03 23.51 -41.95
N ALA A 19 21.23 23.50 -40.88
CA ALA A 19 20.84 22.28 -40.19
C ALA A 19 19.54 21.71 -40.80
N PRO A 20 19.51 20.44 -41.27
CA PRO A 20 18.26 19.74 -41.51
C PRO A 20 17.65 19.30 -40.17
N LEU A 21 16.33 19.42 -40.02
CA LEU A 21 15.63 18.91 -38.84
C LEU A 21 15.63 17.37 -38.86
N ALA A 22 16.39 16.75 -37.95
CA ALA A 22 16.18 15.35 -37.58
C ALA A 22 15.02 15.26 -36.59
N LEU A 23 13.90 14.62 -36.95
CA LEU A 23 12.87 14.27 -35.98
C LEU A 23 13.41 13.20 -35.03
N SER A 24 13.44 13.51 -33.74
CA SER A 24 13.87 12.58 -32.69
C SER A 24 12.79 11.52 -32.38
N LEU A 25 12.63 10.55 -33.28
CA LEU A 25 11.92 9.31 -32.99
C LEU A 25 12.80 8.39 -32.14
N GLY A 26 12.35 8.08 -30.93
CA GLY A 26 12.95 7.08 -30.05
C GLY A 26 13.87 7.64 -28.96
N VAL A 27 13.32 7.78 -27.75
CA VAL A 27 14.10 7.63 -26.52
C VAL A 27 13.83 6.22 -26.00
N TRP A 28 14.81 5.32 -26.16
CA TRP A 28 14.69 3.96 -25.63
C TRP A 28 14.79 4.01 -24.10
N GLY A 29 13.80 3.46 -23.40
CA GLY A 29 13.88 3.27 -21.95
C GLY A 29 15.01 2.32 -21.61
N GLN A 30 15.90 2.72 -20.69
CA GLN A 30 17.06 1.90 -20.33
C GLN A 30 16.66 0.57 -19.69
N GLN A 31 17.47 -0.46 -19.93
CA GLN A 31 17.27 -1.79 -19.39
C GLN A 31 17.57 -1.90 -17.89
N PRO A 32 17.09 -2.97 -17.23
CA PRO A 32 17.38 -3.26 -15.84
C PRO A 32 18.89 -3.37 -15.55
N ILE A 33 19.44 -2.56 -14.63
CA ILE A 33 20.75 -2.86 -14.00
C ILE A 33 20.63 -3.00 -12.47
N LEU A 34 21.42 -3.87 -11.84
CA LEU A 34 21.40 -4.05 -10.38
C LEU A 34 22.46 -3.14 -9.82
N VAL A 35 22.05 -2.28 -8.88
CA VAL A 35 23.00 -1.58 -8.02
C VAL A 35 23.84 -2.58 -7.28
N LYS A 36 23.18 -3.48 -6.55
CA LYS A 36 23.78 -4.13 -5.41
C LYS A 36 22.89 -5.16 -4.69
N ASP A 37 23.45 -6.29 -4.22
CA ASP A 37 22.71 -7.47 -3.71
C ASP A 37 23.17 -8.20 -2.46
N ILE A 38 24.06 -7.73 -1.58
CA ILE A 38 23.97 -7.92 -0.12
C ILE A 38 23.69 -9.22 0.61
N ASN A 39 23.42 -10.35 -0.03
CA ASN A 39 22.95 -11.61 0.62
C ASN A 39 24.22 -12.45 0.25
N THR A 40 25.09 -12.67 1.25
CA THR A 40 26.47 -12.99 0.94
C THR A 40 27.14 -14.05 1.82
N GLU A 41 26.44 -14.75 2.72
CA GLU A 41 27.01 -15.77 3.65
C GLU A 41 26.88 -17.25 3.15
N PRO A 42 27.01 -18.33 3.99
CA PRO A 42 26.34 -19.70 3.89
C PRO A 42 25.28 -20.49 4.88
N VAL A 43 23.94 -20.27 5.23
CA VAL A 43 23.05 -21.20 6.14
C VAL A 43 21.60 -21.77 5.76
N PHE A 44 20.44 -21.42 6.39
CA PHE A 44 19.08 -22.06 6.23
C PHE A 44 17.78 -21.15 6.35
N GLN A 45 17.04 -20.92 5.24
CA GLN A 45 15.69 -20.28 4.92
C GLN A 45 15.35 -18.74 5.08
N PRO A 46 15.86 -17.76 4.28
CA PRO A 46 15.63 -15.86 5.08
C PRO A 46 14.35 -15.46 4.14
N SER A 47 13.59 -14.32 4.19
CA SER A 47 13.07 -13.69 2.92
C SER A 47 12.95 -12.12 2.89
N SER A 48 13.34 -11.39 1.83
CA SER A 48 14.02 -10.09 1.99
C SER A 48 13.15 -8.80 1.94
N GLU A 49 12.19 -8.68 2.86
CA GLU A 49 11.21 -7.58 3.07
C GLU A 49 11.73 -6.10 3.10
N PRO A 50 11.77 -5.36 1.98
CA PRO A 50 12.08 -3.93 1.98
C PRO A 50 10.81 -3.16 2.35
N GLY A 51 10.61 -2.82 3.62
CA GLY A 51 9.44 -2.04 4.06
C GLY A 51 9.68 -0.53 4.05
N GLY A 52 8.74 0.23 4.65
CA GLY A 52 8.70 1.68 4.92
C GLY A 52 9.74 2.57 4.22
N TRP A 53 9.35 3.58 3.44
CA TRP A 53 10.24 4.23 2.46
C TRP A 53 10.17 5.78 2.46
N ALA A 54 11.27 6.48 2.10
CA ALA A 54 11.39 7.94 2.00
C ALA A 54 12.50 8.44 1.05
N ASN A 55 12.11 9.11 -0.03
CA ASN A 55 13.02 9.66 -1.03
C ASN A 55 13.29 11.17 -0.88
N GLN A 56 14.52 11.61 -1.18
CA GLN A 56 14.90 13.01 -1.34
C GLN A 56 15.89 13.19 -2.48
N GLY A 57 15.51 13.95 -3.50
CA GLY A 57 16.30 14.11 -4.72
C GLY A 57 16.55 12.76 -5.38
N LYS A 58 17.82 12.46 -5.69
CA LYS A 58 18.21 11.14 -6.19
C LYS A 58 18.30 10.07 -5.09
N VAL A 59 18.08 10.36 -3.81
CA VAL A 59 18.48 9.55 -2.65
C VAL A 59 17.28 8.98 -1.85
N LEU A 60 16.99 7.67 -1.92
CA LEU A 60 15.83 7.01 -1.25
C LEU A 60 16.13 6.04 -0.08
N PHE A 61 15.60 6.31 1.10
CA PHE A 61 15.81 5.58 2.34
C PHE A 61 14.64 4.63 2.69
N PHE A 62 14.82 3.40 3.23
CA PHE A 62 13.69 2.41 3.37
C PHE A 62 13.70 1.44 4.62
N ARG A 63 13.14 0.18 4.70
CA ARG A 63 13.25 -0.81 5.86
C ARG A 63 13.89 -2.29 5.67
N ALA A 64 15.11 -2.70 6.14
CA ALA A 64 16.06 -3.86 5.83
C ALA A 64 16.34 -4.99 6.87
N LYS A 65 17.26 -5.95 6.64
CA LYS A 65 18.31 -6.55 7.55
C LYS A 65 19.40 -7.39 6.84
N THR A 66 20.60 -7.57 7.43
CA THR A 66 21.27 -8.91 7.51
C THR A 66 21.08 -9.50 8.91
N PRO A 67 21.54 -10.70 9.36
CA PRO A 67 21.28 -11.14 10.72
C PRO A 67 22.56 -11.26 11.55
N ALA A 68 23.71 -10.73 11.09
CA ALA A 68 24.43 -9.79 11.96
C ALA A 68 23.87 -8.37 11.87
N LEU A 69 22.66 -8.16 11.33
CA LEU A 69 22.02 -6.86 11.49
C LEU A 69 20.58 -6.74 12.12
N GLY A 70 19.48 -7.46 11.76
CA GLY A 70 18.12 -7.33 12.38
C GLY A 70 16.84 -6.75 11.73
N PHE A 71 16.46 -5.47 11.86
CA PHE A 71 15.46 -4.81 10.98
C PHE A 71 15.71 -3.29 10.85
N GLU A 72 16.04 -2.76 9.67
CA GLU A 72 16.82 -1.50 9.49
C GLU A 72 16.18 -0.47 8.65
N LEU A 73 16.76 0.70 8.58
CA LEU A 73 16.62 1.60 7.48
C LEU A 73 17.95 2.04 6.80
N PHE A 74 17.89 2.51 5.55
CA PHE A 74 19.04 2.82 4.68
C PHE A 74 18.74 4.12 3.79
N ARG A 75 19.44 4.53 2.69
CA ARG A 75 19.27 5.64 1.63
C ARG A 75 19.48 5.22 0.11
N THR A 76 19.21 5.96 -1.00
CA THR A 76 19.56 5.40 -2.37
C THR A 76 19.77 6.36 -3.53
N ALA A 77 21.02 6.52 -3.99
CA ALA A 77 21.46 7.32 -5.14
C ALA A 77 21.51 6.57 -6.50
N GLY A 78 21.88 5.29 -6.53
CA GLY A 78 21.76 4.42 -7.72
C GLY A 78 23.04 4.03 -8.49
N THR A 79 24.08 3.51 -7.83
CA THR A 79 25.28 2.84 -8.43
C THR A 79 25.73 1.60 -7.57
N PRO A 80 26.97 1.08 -7.56
CA PRO A 80 27.41 0.02 -6.59
C PRO A 80 28.23 0.38 -5.31
N GLY A 81 28.65 1.63 -5.04
CA GLY A 81 29.50 2.02 -3.86
C GLY A 81 29.10 3.22 -2.99
N SER A 82 27.96 3.89 -3.23
CA SER A 82 27.44 5.04 -2.46
C SER A 82 26.52 4.68 -1.29
N THR A 83 25.82 3.52 -1.31
CA THR A 83 25.65 2.75 -0.07
C THR A 83 27.00 2.19 0.20
N ARG A 84 27.16 1.95 1.46
CA ARG A 84 28.30 1.46 2.18
C ARG A 84 27.84 1.63 3.60
N LEU A 85 26.66 1.05 3.88
CA LEU A 85 26.19 0.98 5.25
C LEU A 85 25.77 2.49 5.73
N VAL A 86 25.20 2.82 6.93
CA VAL A 86 24.69 4.07 7.74
C VAL A 86 25.26 4.55 9.18
N LYS A 87 25.03 3.94 10.40
CA LYS A 87 25.79 4.04 11.73
C LYS A 87 26.14 2.66 12.37
N ASP A 88 25.90 2.22 13.64
CA ASP A 88 25.38 0.91 14.15
C ASP A 88 24.48 1.19 15.42
N ILE A 89 23.49 0.36 15.82
CA ILE A 89 22.60 0.65 16.98
C ILE A 89 22.36 -0.42 18.06
N LEU A 90 22.74 -1.69 17.94
CA LEU A 90 22.67 -2.67 19.06
C LEU A 90 23.90 -3.62 19.03
N PRO A 91 24.18 -4.55 19.98
CA PRO A 91 24.44 -6.01 19.70
C PRO A 91 23.40 -7.17 19.91
N GLY A 92 23.54 -8.34 19.27
CA GLY A 92 22.81 -9.60 19.63
C GLY A 92 21.38 -9.79 19.09
N PRO A 93 20.67 -10.93 19.37
CA PRO A 93 19.33 -11.45 18.96
C PRO A 93 18.53 -10.82 17.80
N SER A 94 17.21 -11.01 17.59
CA SER A 94 16.66 -11.21 16.20
C SER A 94 15.79 -10.17 15.38
N GLY A 95 15.13 -9.07 15.86
CA GLY A 95 14.45 -8.08 14.93
C GLY A 95 13.78 -6.77 15.47
N SER A 96 13.52 -5.77 14.57
CA SER A 96 13.43 -4.31 14.93
C SER A 96 12.38 -3.31 14.38
N TYR A 97 11.85 -3.46 13.18
CA TYR A 97 10.65 -2.72 12.74
C TYR A 97 10.76 -1.18 12.47
N PRO A 98 11.72 -0.69 11.66
CA PRO A 98 11.76 0.67 11.11
C PRO A 98 10.62 1.09 10.19
N ALA A 99 9.54 1.57 10.79
CA ALA A 99 8.39 2.14 10.09
C ALA A 99 8.63 3.54 9.50
N ASP A 100 7.56 4.11 8.93
CA ASP A 100 7.26 5.55 9.01
C ASP A 100 8.16 6.60 8.34
N LEU A 101 8.83 6.27 7.27
CA LEU A 101 9.90 7.09 6.74
C LEU A 101 9.55 8.50 6.18
N ARG A 102 10.13 9.61 6.70
CA ARG A 102 9.84 11.05 6.39
C ARG A 102 11.01 12.05 6.53
N TRP A 103 11.05 13.08 5.69
CA TRP A 103 12.16 14.07 5.64
C TRP A 103 11.97 15.39 6.41
N LEU A 104 13.06 15.90 7.02
CA LEU A 104 13.17 17.21 7.65
C LEU A 104 14.36 18.02 7.14
N GLY A 105 14.11 18.91 6.15
CA GLY A 105 15.21 19.52 5.42
C GLY A 105 16.10 18.43 4.81
N SER A 106 17.42 18.55 4.93
CA SER A 106 18.39 17.56 4.42
C SER A 106 18.59 16.31 5.29
N LYS A 107 17.66 16.02 6.21
CA LYS A 107 17.83 15.05 7.31
C LYS A 107 16.56 14.20 7.49
N LEU A 108 16.64 12.85 7.56
CA LEU A 108 15.51 11.88 7.54
C LEU A 108 15.05 11.14 8.84
N VAL A 109 13.73 10.99 9.02
CA VAL A 109 13.00 10.38 10.15
C VAL A 109 12.15 9.13 9.73
N PHE A 110 11.70 8.23 10.64
CA PHE A 110 11.28 6.81 10.43
C PHE A 110 10.79 6.07 11.74
N SER A 111 10.94 4.74 11.98
CA SER A 111 10.83 4.04 13.32
C SER A 111 11.98 3.02 13.56
N ALA A 112 12.09 2.20 14.64
CA ALA A 112 12.85 0.91 14.72
C ALA A 112 12.90 0.26 16.13
N MET A 113 14.10 -0.11 16.65
CA MET A 113 14.44 -0.92 17.87
C MET A 113 15.25 -0.49 19.19
N GLY A 114 15.79 0.72 19.45
CA GLY A 114 16.41 1.41 20.62
C GLY A 114 17.32 0.74 21.65
N GLY A 115 18.59 1.18 21.76
CA GLY A 115 19.84 0.58 22.32
C GLY A 115 19.77 -0.07 23.71
N LEU A 116 20.73 0.10 24.62
CA LEU A 116 20.58 0.09 26.10
C LEU A 116 19.32 0.74 26.69
N THR A 117 18.22 0.72 25.97
CA THR A 117 17.72 1.97 25.46
C THR A 117 16.47 1.86 24.57
N GLY A 118 15.49 1.00 24.90
CA GLY A 118 14.02 1.05 24.64
C GLY A 118 13.39 1.70 23.37
N ARG A 119 12.09 1.49 23.13
CA ARG A 119 11.18 2.00 22.05
C ARG A 119 11.33 3.50 21.59
N GLU A 120 12.46 4.07 21.12
CA GLU A 120 12.71 5.52 20.81
C GLU A 120 13.04 6.06 19.35
N LEU A 121 13.60 7.30 19.16
CA LEU A 121 13.60 8.34 18.04
C LEU A 121 14.92 8.89 17.37
N TRP A 122 15.44 8.29 16.30
CA TRP A 122 16.67 8.54 15.52
C TRP A 122 16.90 9.78 14.55
N ILE A 123 17.54 9.70 13.34
CA ILE A 123 17.99 10.71 12.26
C ILE A 123 19.50 11.09 12.29
N SER A 124 20.09 11.76 11.29
CA SER A 124 20.30 11.52 9.85
C SER A 124 20.86 12.79 9.24
N ASP A 125 21.81 12.67 8.33
CA ASP A 125 22.04 13.64 7.27
C ASP A 125 22.68 13.05 6.02
N GLY A 126 22.61 11.73 5.87
CA GLY A 126 23.45 11.01 4.93
C GLY A 126 24.89 10.80 5.42
N THR A 127 25.26 11.14 6.66
CA THR A 127 26.48 10.62 7.32
C THR A 127 26.23 10.00 8.71
N PRO A 128 27.10 9.11 9.23
CA PRO A 128 26.99 8.42 10.53
C PRO A 128 27.34 9.28 11.75
N SER A 129 28.03 10.39 11.53
CA SER A 129 28.31 11.41 12.54
C SER A 129 27.17 12.41 12.67
N GLY A 130 26.40 12.61 11.59
CA GLY A 130 25.14 13.34 11.59
C GLY A 130 23.96 12.47 11.97
N THR A 131 24.21 11.51 12.85
CA THR A 131 23.39 10.31 13.02
C THR A 131 23.51 9.81 14.44
N ARG A 132 22.80 10.45 15.36
CA ARG A 132 23.37 10.67 16.71
C ARG A 132 22.73 9.88 17.81
N LEU A 133 22.39 10.50 18.93
CA LEU A 133 21.19 10.19 19.68
C LEU A 133 20.48 11.43 20.23
N LEU A 134 19.18 11.55 19.94
CA LEU A 134 18.31 12.73 19.74
C LEU A 134 18.03 13.44 21.15
N LYS A 135 16.60 13.19 22.94
CA LYS A 135 16.33 13.15 24.38
C LYS A 135 15.46 11.91 24.23
N ASP A 136 15.89 10.74 24.65
CA ASP A 136 14.84 9.73 24.67
C ASP A 136 13.82 10.09 25.70
N ILE A 137 12.65 9.53 25.58
CA ILE A 137 11.55 10.39 25.90
C ILE A 137 11.02 9.89 27.21
N ARG A 138 10.50 8.67 27.36
CA ARG A 138 10.44 8.04 28.69
C ARG A 138 11.78 7.42 28.84
N PRO A 139 12.58 7.85 29.80
CA PRO A 139 13.70 7.03 30.18
C PRO A 139 13.24 5.53 30.27
N GLY A 140 13.73 4.51 29.50
CA GLY A 140 13.64 3.07 29.89
C GLY A 140 13.20 1.72 29.21
N THR A 141 13.80 1.04 28.22
CA THR A 141 13.56 -0.39 27.83
C THR A 141 12.13 -0.79 27.36
N THR A 142 11.07 -0.57 28.15
CA THR A 142 9.66 -0.92 27.83
C THR A 142 9.08 -0.07 26.70
N GLY A 143 9.68 1.07 26.40
CA GLY A 143 9.73 1.55 25.04
C GLY A 143 8.77 2.65 24.54
N SER A 144 9.27 3.70 23.91
CA SER A 144 8.52 4.85 23.31
C SER A 144 7.73 4.52 22.04
N TYR A 145 7.27 3.28 21.81
CA TYR A 145 6.49 2.75 20.66
C TYR A 145 6.29 3.60 19.40
N PRO A 146 7.38 4.14 18.83
CA PRO A 146 7.40 5.31 18.00
C PRO A 146 6.65 4.98 16.76
N SER A 147 5.59 5.73 16.54
CA SER A 147 4.79 5.52 15.36
C SER A 147 4.68 6.77 14.54
N ASN A 148 4.31 6.56 13.28
CA ASN A 148 3.37 7.39 12.58
C ASN A 148 3.85 8.84 12.24
N LEU A 149 4.38 9.06 11.03
CA LEU A 149 5.19 10.25 10.70
C LEU A 149 4.72 11.09 9.50
N THR A 150 4.87 12.44 9.55
CA THR A 150 4.57 13.40 8.46
C THR A 150 5.15 14.85 8.63
N PRO A 151 5.92 15.39 7.65
CA PRO A 151 6.49 16.76 7.57
C PRO A 151 5.56 17.96 7.83
N VAL A 152 6.12 19.13 8.23
CA VAL A 152 5.38 20.41 8.36
C VAL A 152 6.30 21.65 8.33
N GLY A 153 6.77 22.03 7.15
CA GLY A 153 7.69 23.16 7.01
C GLY A 153 9.06 22.88 7.64
N LYS A 154 9.47 23.66 8.66
CA LYS A 154 10.83 23.60 9.27
C LYS A 154 10.95 22.73 10.52
N GLN A 155 9.85 22.15 10.94
CA GLN A 155 9.80 21.02 11.85
C GLN A 155 9.24 19.83 11.06
N ILE A 156 9.22 18.66 11.70
CA ILE A 156 8.16 17.73 11.35
C ILE A 156 7.03 17.84 12.41
N LEU A 157 6.04 16.96 12.36
CA LEU A 157 4.93 16.70 13.27
C LEU A 157 4.79 15.17 13.44
N PHE A 158 4.77 14.54 14.66
CA PHE A 158 4.67 13.08 14.98
C PHE A 158 4.85 12.49 16.46
N SER A 159 4.82 13.11 17.72
CA SER A 159 4.41 12.53 19.13
C SER A 159 5.27 12.42 20.49
N ALA A 160 4.92 11.64 21.59
CA ALA A 160 5.74 10.77 22.56
C ALA A 160 5.31 10.43 24.05
N HIS A 161 6.03 9.54 24.81
CA HIS A 161 5.79 9.15 26.25
C HIS A 161 7.19 9.23 27.20
N ASP A 162 7.75 9.81 28.45
CA ASP A 162 7.71 10.64 29.90
C ASP A 162 7.09 10.46 31.41
N GLY A 163 5.77 10.36 31.72
CA GLY A 163 5.04 9.58 32.78
C GLY A 163 4.58 10.12 34.08
N THR A 164 3.76 11.13 33.87
CA THR A 164 3.23 11.95 34.92
C THR A 164 1.77 12.50 34.80
N THR A 165 1.08 12.42 33.65
CA THR A 165 0.00 13.28 33.11
C THR A 165 -0.56 13.05 31.61
N GLY A 166 -0.50 11.93 30.83
CA GLY A 166 -0.72 11.78 29.34
C GLY A 166 0.38 11.17 28.41
N GLU A 167 0.33 11.43 27.10
CA GLU A 167 1.39 11.15 26.05
C GLU A 167 1.39 12.09 24.85
N GLU A 168 0.98 13.32 25.10
CA GLU A 168 0.87 14.51 24.25
C GLU A 168 1.18 14.62 22.76
N LEU A 169 0.84 15.84 22.35
CA LEU A 169 1.06 16.46 21.08
C LEU A 169 2.54 16.45 20.63
N TRP A 170 3.35 15.45 20.97
CA TRP A 170 4.69 15.81 21.39
C TRP A 170 5.63 16.17 20.21
N THR A 171 6.56 17.13 20.38
CA THR A 171 7.19 18.05 19.39
C THR A 171 8.59 17.73 18.86
N THR A 172 9.06 18.28 17.70
CA THR A 172 10.40 18.09 17.12
C THR A 172 10.68 19.05 15.89
N ASP A 173 11.59 20.09 15.99
CA ASP A 173 12.28 20.89 14.87
C ASP A 173 13.58 20.34 14.21
N GLY A 174 14.55 19.87 15.00
CA GLY A 174 15.57 18.86 14.71
C GLY A 174 16.79 18.95 15.60
N THR A 175 17.04 20.15 16.10
CA THR A 175 18.02 20.31 17.15
C THR A 175 17.46 19.71 18.42
N PRO A 176 18.24 18.98 19.22
CA PRO A 176 18.05 18.92 20.67
C PRO A 176 17.48 20.22 21.27
N GLY A 177 18.08 21.40 21.06
CA GLY A 177 17.50 22.69 21.53
C GLY A 177 15.99 22.90 21.23
N GLY A 178 15.52 22.37 20.11
CA GLY A 178 14.12 22.36 19.74
C GLY A 178 13.41 21.09 20.16
N THR A 179 13.51 20.64 21.43
CA THR A 179 12.95 19.40 22.03
C THR A 179 12.02 19.64 23.29
N ARG A 180 11.08 20.64 23.37
CA ARG A 180 10.09 20.99 24.47
C ARG A 180 8.58 20.55 24.47
N ARG A 181 7.73 20.72 25.51
CA ARG A 181 6.25 20.57 25.34
C ARG A 181 5.70 21.76 24.57
N LEU A 182 4.83 21.47 23.62
CA LEU A 182 3.75 22.36 23.27
C LEU A 182 2.63 22.19 24.32
N LYS A 183 1.71 21.21 24.35
CA LYS A 183 0.52 21.22 25.25
C LYS A 183 0.08 19.88 25.79
N ASP A 184 -0.78 19.89 26.80
CA ASP A 184 -1.56 18.78 27.36
C ASP A 184 -2.94 18.56 26.70
N ILE A 185 -3.64 17.51 27.09
CA ILE A 185 -4.92 17.09 26.61
C ILE A 185 -5.96 16.81 27.71
N HIS A 186 -5.65 16.81 29.00
CA HIS A 186 -6.66 17.04 30.06
C HIS A 186 -5.93 17.28 31.41
N PRO A 187 -6.57 17.46 32.60
CA PRO A 187 -5.90 17.95 33.85
C PRO A 187 -5.79 17.00 35.10
N GLY A 188 -4.58 16.58 35.55
CA GLY A 188 -4.10 15.59 36.60
C GLY A 188 -3.03 14.40 36.40
N PRO A 189 -3.29 13.07 36.55
CA PRO A 189 -2.96 12.06 35.49
C PRO A 189 -4.07 11.05 35.01
N ILE A 190 -4.35 11.04 33.69
CA ILE A 190 -5.31 10.28 32.81
C ILE A 190 -4.82 10.43 31.34
N GLY A 191 -5.35 9.76 30.31
CA GLY A 191 -4.69 9.71 28.99
C GLY A 191 -5.13 10.67 27.92
N SER A 192 -4.43 10.54 26.79
CA SER A 192 -4.87 11.14 25.55
C SER A 192 -4.84 10.30 24.21
N ASP A 193 -5.49 10.61 23.04
CA ASP A 193 -5.65 9.79 21.76
C ASP A 193 -5.46 10.38 20.32
N ILE A 194 -4.71 9.69 19.43
CA ILE A 194 -4.38 9.91 18.03
C ILE A 194 -4.56 8.61 17.37
N GLN A 195 -4.98 8.87 16.17
CA GLN A 195 -5.07 8.00 15.10
C GLN A 195 -4.35 8.74 13.93
N GLU A 196 -3.39 8.15 13.18
CA GLU A 196 -3.20 8.17 11.67
C GLU A 196 -3.21 9.42 10.73
N LEU A 197 -2.12 10.03 10.24
CA LEU A 197 -2.10 11.50 9.94
C LEU A 197 -1.07 11.93 8.80
N VAL A 198 -1.09 13.20 8.28
CA VAL A 198 -0.72 13.76 6.91
C VAL A 198 -0.70 15.31 6.54
N LEU A 199 0.30 15.90 5.89
CA LEU A 199 0.41 17.38 5.65
C LEU A 199 -0.46 17.98 4.52
N LEU A 200 -1.04 19.19 4.73
CA LEU A 200 -1.61 20.14 3.72
C LEU A 200 -1.09 21.56 3.95
N GLY A 201 -0.51 22.16 2.92
CA GLY A 201 0.05 23.50 3.06
C GLY A 201 1.09 23.52 4.18
N SER A 202 0.75 24.13 5.32
CA SER A 202 1.69 24.44 6.39
C SER A 202 1.53 23.69 7.73
N LYS A 203 0.71 22.62 7.88
CA LYS A 203 0.13 22.26 9.21
C LYS A 203 0.24 20.70 9.67
N VAL A 204 -0.11 20.32 10.96
CA VAL A 204 -0.71 19.14 11.89
C VAL A 204 -2.31 18.80 12.59
N PHE A 205 -3.65 18.68 12.10
CA PHE A 205 -4.97 17.93 12.53
C PHE A 205 -5.11 16.34 12.81
N PHE A 206 -6.20 15.78 13.44
CA PHE A 206 -6.29 14.53 14.33
C PHE A 206 -7.61 14.03 15.02
N ARG A 207 -7.63 12.83 15.66
CA ARG A 207 -8.70 12.20 16.47
C ARG A 207 -8.93 12.62 17.90
N ALA A 208 -9.41 13.85 18.10
CA ALA A 208 -9.68 14.30 19.46
C ALA A 208 -10.61 15.60 19.66
N ASP A 209 -11.31 16.19 20.72
CA ASP A 209 -11.71 15.94 22.17
C ASP A 209 -12.21 17.30 22.94
N ASP A 210 -12.76 17.38 24.23
CA ASP A 210 -12.73 18.47 25.35
C ASP A 210 -12.84 18.30 26.93
N GLY A 211 -12.39 17.27 27.67
CA GLY A 211 -12.33 17.06 29.14
C GLY A 211 -13.71 16.71 29.68
N VAL A 212 -14.69 17.03 28.84
CA VAL A 212 -15.89 17.79 29.05
C VAL A 212 -16.66 17.76 27.72
N HIS A 213 -16.04 17.98 26.53
CA HIS A 213 -16.77 18.09 25.26
C HIS A 213 -16.47 17.11 24.13
N GLY A 214 -17.54 16.84 23.44
CA GLY A 214 -17.62 17.24 22.06
C GLY A 214 -17.26 16.04 21.25
N SER A 215 -16.31 16.20 20.32
CA SER A 215 -15.31 15.24 19.89
C SER A 215 -14.81 15.29 18.41
N GLU A 216 -13.64 15.79 18.06
CA GLU A 216 -13.66 17.02 17.26
C GLU A 216 -12.95 16.93 15.79
N LEU A 217 -13.02 17.84 14.67
CA LEU A 217 -12.08 18.60 13.60
C LEU A 217 -11.21 20.00 13.89
N TRP A 218 -9.87 20.21 14.25
CA TRP A 218 -9.19 21.22 15.23
C TRP A 218 -8.09 22.29 14.80
N VAL A 219 -7.94 22.77 13.56
CA VAL A 219 -6.83 23.66 13.01
C VAL A 219 -5.56 24.10 13.79
N SER A 220 -4.42 24.26 13.10
CA SER A 220 -3.37 25.23 13.52
C SER A 220 -2.39 25.62 12.38
N ASP A 221 -1.22 26.23 12.68
CA ASP A 221 -0.13 26.73 11.81
C ASP A 221 1.27 26.07 12.00
N GLY A 222 2.08 26.54 12.95
CA GLY A 222 3.39 26.01 13.35
C GLY A 222 3.74 26.36 14.80
N THR A 223 2.76 26.50 15.72
CA THR A 223 2.93 27.15 17.04
C THR A 223 1.97 26.66 18.15
N PRO A 224 2.16 27.13 19.41
CA PRO A 224 1.19 27.07 20.51
C PRO A 224 -0.24 27.55 20.23
N GLY A 225 -0.52 28.84 20.45
CA GLY A 225 -1.87 29.40 20.31
C GLY A 225 -2.40 29.45 18.87
N GLY A 226 -1.59 29.02 17.88
CA GLY A 226 -2.07 28.70 16.55
C GLY A 226 -3.17 27.65 16.58
N THR A 227 -3.18 26.81 17.61
CA THR A 227 -3.98 25.60 17.71
C THR A 227 -5.14 25.76 18.66
N LYS A 228 -6.30 25.19 18.30
CA LYS A 228 -7.52 25.21 19.12
C LYS A 228 -8.53 24.26 18.53
N MET A 229 -9.50 23.88 19.33
CA MET A 229 -10.80 23.45 18.84
C MET A 229 -11.19 24.30 17.66
N VAL A 230 -11.63 23.68 16.56
CA VAL A 230 -12.33 24.50 15.57
C VAL A 230 -13.79 24.69 15.99
N LYS A 231 -14.48 23.72 16.64
CA LYS A 231 -15.91 23.85 17.03
C LYS A 231 -16.53 22.65 17.78
N ASP A 232 -17.02 22.80 19.00
CA ASP A 232 -17.92 21.78 19.55
C ASP A 232 -19.23 21.75 18.72
N LEU A 233 -19.69 20.54 18.42
CA LEU A 233 -20.70 20.21 17.41
C LEU A 233 -21.59 18.99 17.76
N VAL A 234 -21.40 18.39 18.93
CA VAL A 234 -22.37 17.57 19.70
C VAL A 234 -22.05 17.93 21.15
N PRO A 235 -22.73 18.93 21.74
CA PRO A 235 -22.22 19.59 22.93
C PRO A 235 -22.04 18.73 24.19
N GLY A 236 -20.95 18.99 24.93
CA GLY A 236 -20.64 18.31 26.19
C GLY A 236 -20.15 16.86 25.98
N ARG A 237 -20.10 15.99 27.00
CA ARG A 237 -19.31 14.74 26.93
C ARG A 237 -19.74 13.74 25.84
N GLY A 238 -20.98 13.87 25.35
CA GLY A 238 -21.55 13.09 24.25
C GLY A 238 -21.18 13.68 22.89
N SER A 239 -21.36 12.91 21.82
CA SER A 239 -20.33 13.01 20.79
C SER A 239 -20.64 12.35 19.46
N SER A 240 -20.08 12.94 18.40
CA SER A 240 -19.77 12.17 17.21
C SER A 240 -18.42 11.45 17.29
N SER A 241 -17.29 12.11 17.62
CA SER A 241 -15.89 11.71 17.36
C SER A 241 -15.41 12.18 15.98
N PRO A 242 -14.18 11.89 15.47
CA PRO A 242 -14.06 11.68 14.00
C PRO A 242 -13.57 10.31 13.37
N SER A 243 -14.04 9.91 12.14
CA SER A 243 -13.79 8.57 11.51
C SER A 243 -13.82 8.11 9.91
N SER A 244 -12.98 7.97 8.80
CA SER A 244 -11.71 8.39 7.99
C SER A 244 -11.71 9.60 6.96
N LEU A 245 -10.63 10.39 6.87
CA LEU A 245 -10.48 11.81 6.42
C LEU A 245 -9.80 12.01 5.00
N ALA A 246 -10.19 13.05 4.20
CA ALA A 246 -9.80 13.44 2.81
C ALA A 246 -9.28 14.87 2.37
N PRO A 247 -8.26 15.00 1.50
CA PRO A 247 -7.73 16.27 0.97
C PRO A 247 -8.13 16.76 -0.42
N HIS A 248 -8.43 18.07 -0.48
CA HIS A 248 -8.19 18.83 -1.71
C HIS A 248 -7.80 20.28 -1.47
N GLY A 249 -6.72 20.73 -2.13
CA GLY A 249 -6.32 22.14 -2.22
C GLY A 249 -5.99 22.77 -0.86
N ASN A 250 -6.97 23.43 -0.26
CA ASN A 250 -6.92 24.03 1.08
C ASN A 250 -8.00 23.48 2.04
N LYS A 251 -8.69 22.40 1.64
CA LYS A 251 -9.92 21.89 2.26
C LYS A 251 -9.89 20.40 2.55
N LEU A 252 -10.86 20.05 3.39
CA LEU A 252 -10.69 19.12 4.47
C LEU A 252 -12.04 18.41 4.66
N TYR A 253 -12.28 17.28 3.99
CA TYR A 253 -13.58 16.59 3.91
C TYR A 253 -13.64 15.33 4.81
N PHE A 254 -14.74 14.96 5.49
CA PHE A 254 -14.68 13.94 6.56
C PHE A 254 -15.96 13.16 6.83
N ARG A 255 -15.86 12.02 7.54
CA ARG A 255 -17.01 11.17 7.87
C ARG A 255 -17.55 11.38 9.27
N ALA A 256 -18.75 11.91 9.37
CA ALA A 256 -19.07 12.87 10.38
C ALA A 256 -20.55 12.83 10.83
N TRP A 257 -20.83 12.88 12.15
CA TRP A 257 -22.14 12.58 12.78
C TRP A 257 -22.65 13.62 13.75
N THR A 258 -23.96 13.59 13.93
CA THR A 258 -24.61 14.23 15.07
C THR A 258 -25.84 13.45 15.49
N PRO A 259 -26.39 13.73 16.69
CA PRO A 259 -27.74 13.34 17.06
C PRO A 259 -28.83 13.85 16.09
N GLN A 260 -28.50 14.75 15.16
CA GLN A 260 -29.40 15.29 14.14
C GLN A 260 -29.26 14.62 12.75
N THR A 261 -28.05 14.24 12.33
CA THR A 261 -27.73 13.86 10.93
C THR A 261 -27.27 12.42 10.75
N GLY A 262 -26.99 11.68 11.84
CA GLY A 262 -26.39 10.37 11.70
C GLY A 262 -25.07 10.39 10.91
N LEU A 263 -24.78 9.28 10.23
CA LEU A 263 -23.59 8.98 9.43
C LEU A 263 -23.40 9.80 8.11
N GLU A 264 -22.69 10.96 8.08
CA GLU A 264 -22.63 11.84 6.86
C GLU A 264 -21.28 12.51 6.45
N ILE A 265 -21.18 13.15 5.27
CA ILE A 265 -19.94 13.91 4.85
C ILE A 265 -19.93 15.31 5.46
N PHE A 266 -18.80 15.73 6.01
CA PHE A 266 -18.55 17.11 6.43
C PHE A 266 -17.35 17.73 5.70
N VAL A 267 -17.20 19.05 5.75
CA VAL A 267 -16.11 19.83 5.13
C VAL A 267 -15.63 20.95 6.05
N SER A 268 -14.36 21.33 5.93
CA SER A 268 -13.76 22.47 6.63
C SER A 268 -12.55 23.06 5.88
N ASP A 269 -12.02 24.14 6.42
CA ASP A 269 -10.77 24.85 6.12
C ASP A 269 -9.89 25.01 7.38
N GLY A 270 -10.38 24.54 8.53
CA GLY A 270 -9.81 24.82 9.84
C GLY A 270 -10.41 26.03 10.56
N THR A 271 -11.63 26.47 10.27
CA THR A 271 -12.29 27.55 11.03
C THR A 271 -13.69 27.14 11.49
N ALA A 272 -14.15 27.68 12.62
CA ALA A 272 -15.45 27.33 13.20
C ALA A 272 -16.58 27.59 12.20
N ALA A 273 -16.46 28.69 11.45
CA ALA A 273 -17.36 29.02 10.36
C ALA A 273 -17.27 28.03 9.20
N GLY A 274 -16.04 27.69 8.77
CA GLY A 274 -15.79 26.75 7.67
C GLY A 274 -16.22 25.32 7.96
N THR A 275 -16.25 24.89 9.22
CA THR A 275 -16.62 23.52 9.59
C THR A 275 -18.12 23.28 9.66
N LYS A 276 -18.63 22.48 8.72
CA LYS A 276 -20.06 22.17 8.52
C LYS A 276 -20.26 20.89 7.72
N ILE A 277 -21.51 20.44 7.60
CA ILE A 277 -21.88 19.32 6.73
C ILE A 277 -21.59 19.70 5.27
N LEU A 278 -21.01 18.78 4.51
CA LEU A 278 -20.87 18.95 3.06
C LEU A 278 -22.21 18.68 2.40
N LYS A 279 -22.86 17.57 2.76
CA LYS A 279 -24.26 17.26 2.45
C LYS A 279 -24.76 16.16 3.38
N ASP A 280 -26.03 16.22 3.75
CA ASP A 280 -26.78 15.14 4.38
C ASP A 280 -27.38 14.28 3.25
N LEU A 281 -26.96 13.02 3.10
CA LEU A 281 -27.43 12.15 2.02
C LEU A 281 -28.59 11.24 2.44
N LEU A 282 -28.67 10.86 3.71
CA LEU A 282 -29.80 10.10 4.27
C LEU A 282 -30.36 10.80 5.52
N PRO A 283 -31.21 11.83 5.33
CA PRO A 283 -31.69 12.69 6.40
C PRO A 283 -32.34 11.95 7.57
N GLY A 284 -31.81 12.18 8.77
CA GLY A 284 -32.29 11.59 10.01
C GLY A 284 -31.14 11.09 10.89
N LYS A 285 -31.46 10.29 11.91
CA LYS A 285 -30.46 9.81 12.88
C LYS A 285 -29.60 8.64 12.39
N GLY A 286 -29.97 8.03 11.27
CA GLY A 286 -29.19 6.97 10.62
C GLY A 286 -27.99 7.55 9.90
N GLY A 287 -28.21 8.40 8.89
CA GLY A 287 -27.20 8.83 7.92
C GLY A 287 -26.75 7.69 7.01
N SER A 288 -26.07 8.01 5.91
CA SER A 288 -25.91 7.13 4.75
C SER A 288 -24.94 5.92 4.92
N ASN A 289 -24.53 5.60 6.15
CA ASN A 289 -23.54 4.58 6.56
C ASN A 289 -22.26 4.41 5.71
N PRO A 290 -21.49 5.48 5.45
CA PRO A 290 -21.01 5.68 4.10
C PRO A 290 -19.45 5.85 4.09
N SER A 291 -18.53 5.28 3.29
CA SER A 291 -17.02 5.24 3.45
C SER A 291 -15.90 5.00 2.32
N HIS A 292 -16.14 5.05 0.98
CA HIS A 292 -15.49 4.39 -0.21
C HIS A 292 -14.44 5.29 -0.87
N LEU A 293 -13.92 6.31 -0.19
CA LEU A 293 -13.58 7.50 -0.94
C LEU A 293 -12.48 7.34 -2.00
N THR A 294 -12.42 8.25 -2.96
CA THR A 294 -11.55 8.16 -4.11
C THR A 294 -11.45 9.51 -4.83
N TRP A 295 -10.36 10.26 -4.62
CA TRP A 295 -10.13 11.53 -5.31
C TRP A 295 -9.57 11.29 -6.71
N VAL A 296 -10.40 11.00 -7.71
CA VAL A 296 -9.97 10.96 -9.12
C VAL A 296 -10.20 12.30 -9.82
N GLY A 297 -9.38 12.67 -10.81
CA GLY A 297 -9.62 13.89 -11.61
C GLY A 297 -9.57 15.16 -10.75
N ASN A 298 -10.72 15.75 -10.42
CA ASN A 298 -10.93 16.76 -9.36
C ASN A 298 -12.18 16.41 -8.51
N HIS A 299 -12.46 15.12 -8.34
CA HIS A 299 -13.68 14.60 -7.75
C HIS A 299 -13.41 13.54 -6.69
N LEU A 300 -14.09 13.72 -5.57
CA LEU A 300 -14.34 12.83 -4.45
C LEU A 300 -15.28 11.71 -4.98
N PHE A 301 -15.01 10.39 -4.91
CA PHE A 301 -15.93 9.32 -5.41
C PHE A 301 -16.18 8.23 -4.37
N PHE A 302 -17.42 7.74 -4.24
CA PHE A 302 -17.82 7.01 -3.03
C PHE A 302 -19.23 6.41 -3.01
N ALA A 303 -19.55 5.31 -2.30
CA ALA A 303 -20.85 4.61 -2.47
C ALA A 303 -21.81 4.40 -1.28
N ALA A 304 -22.78 5.30 -1.15
CA ALA A 304 -23.69 5.46 0.00
C ALA A 304 -24.85 4.53 0.05
N GLU A 305 -25.39 4.34 1.25
CA GLU A 305 -26.84 4.22 1.36
C GLU A 305 -27.52 5.47 0.77
N ALA A 306 -28.10 5.30 -0.41
CA ALA A 306 -28.94 6.28 -1.07
C ALA A 306 -30.42 6.00 -0.72
N PRO A 307 -31.24 7.03 -0.44
CA PRO A 307 -32.65 6.84 -0.09
C PRO A 307 -33.39 5.94 -1.09
N PHE A 308 -33.95 4.84 -0.57
CA PHE A 308 -34.67 3.78 -1.30
C PHE A 308 -33.87 2.99 -2.36
N ARG A 309 -32.54 3.12 -2.38
CA ARG A 309 -31.65 2.47 -3.37
C ARG A 309 -30.54 1.62 -2.74
N GLY A 310 -30.37 1.74 -1.42
CA GLY A 310 -29.26 1.12 -0.71
C GLY A 310 -27.91 1.66 -1.18
N ARG A 311 -26.88 0.85 -0.94
CA ARG A 311 -25.47 1.10 -1.21
C ARG A 311 -25.05 1.28 -2.67
N GLU A 312 -24.95 2.53 -3.11
CA GLU A 312 -24.78 2.94 -4.52
C GLU A 312 -23.73 4.02 -4.73
N LEU A 313 -23.11 4.12 -5.92
CA LEU A 313 -21.98 5.02 -6.17
C LEU A 313 -22.38 6.50 -6.36
N TRP A 314 -21.60 7.43 -5.80
CA TRP A 314 -21.70 8.89 -5.83
C TRP A 314 -20.34 9.54 -6.14
N ARG A 315 -20.35 10.87 -6.32
CA ARG A 315 -19.18 11.74 -6.23
C ARG A 315 -19.45 13.05 -5.49
N SER A 316 -18.42 13.85 -5.28
CA SER A 316 -18.46 15.29 -5.01
C SER A 316 -17.30 16.02 -5.69
N ASP A 317 -17.40 17.33 -5.86
CA ASP A 317 -16.30 18.25 -6.17
C ASP A 317 -15.84 19.06 -4.94
N GLY A 318 -16.39 18.75 -3.76
CA GLY A 318 -16.19 19.51 -2.53
C GLY A 318 -17.29 20.55 -2.24
N THR A 319 -18.37 20.55 -3.01
CA THR A 319 -19.58 21.37 -2.77
C THR A 319 -20.84 20.53 -2.53
N THR A 320 -21.82 21.07 -1.81
CA THR A 320 -23.13 20.44 -1.55
C THR A 320 -23.92 20.16 -2.84
N GLN A 321 -23.73 21.00 -3.86
CA GLN A 321 -24.38 20.84 -5.18
C GLN A 321 -23.69 19.74 -6.00
N GLY A 322 -22.35 19.73 -6.02
CA GLY A 322 -21.56 18.73 -6.72
C GLY A 322 -21.55 17.34 -6.06
N THR A 323 -21.96 17.22 -4.80
CA THR A 323 -22.22 15.93 -4.14
C THR A 323 -23.46 15.26 -4.72
N VAL A 324 -23.28 14.30 -5.64
CA VAL A 324 -24.34 13.66 -6.43
C VAL A 324 -24.17 12.15 -6.54
N LEU A 325 -25.30 11.43 -6.54
CA LEU A 325 -25.38 10.02 -6.89
C LEU A 325 -24.96 9.86 -8.36
N LEU A 326 -24.03 8.96 -8.64
CA LEU A 326 -23.61 8.63 -10.00
C LEU A 326 -24.58 7.62 -10.63
N GLY A 327 -25.09 6.67 -9.86
CA GLY A 327 -26.11 5.76 -10.37
C GLY A 327 -26.94 5.10 -9.29
N ASP A 328 -28.11 4.65 -9.71
CA ASP A 328 -28.85 3.54 -9.14
C ASP A 328 -28.38 2.32 -9.94
N LEU A 329 -27.18 1.81 -9.64
CA LEU A 329 -26.49 0.83 -10.50
C LEU A 329 -27.16 -0.54 -10.37
N ARG A 330 -27.50 -0.96 -9.15
CA ARG A 330 -28.48 -2.02 -8.89
C ARG A 330 -29.87 -1.43 -8.78
N LYS A 331 -30.88 -2.17 -9.22
CA LYS A 331 -32.28 -1.69 -9.25
C LYS A 331 -33.07 -2.07 -8.01
N GLY A 332 -33.72 -1.08 -7.41
CA GLY A 332 -34.59 -1.22 -6.24
C GLY A 332 -33.86 -0.92 -4.93
N SER A 333 -34.40 -1.39 -3.80
CA SER A 333 -33.87 -1.10 -2.46
C SER A 333 -32.61 -1.89 -2.08
N LEU A 334 -31.94 -2.52 -3.05
CA LEU A 334 -30.69 -3.26 -2.88
C LEU A 334 -29.61 -2.51 -3.65
N GLY A 335 -28.52 -2.13 -2.96
CA GLY A 335 -27.42 -1.41 -3.59
C GLY A 335 -26.40 -2.33 -4.25
N SER A 336 -25.72 -1.80 -5.28
CA SER A 336 -24.70 -2.51 -6.05
C SER A 336 -23.39 -2.81 -5.31
N SER A 337 -23.27 -2.34 -4.06
CA SER A 337 -22.05 -2.48 -3.25
C SER A 337 -20.78 -2.07 -4.02
N PRO A 338 -20.75 -0.91 -4.71
CA PRO A 338 -19.81 -0.65 -5.79
C PRO A 338 -18.46 -0.27 -5.22
N SER A 339 -17.70 -1.33 -4.98
CA SER A 339 -16.47 -1.38 -4.23
C SER A 339 -15.29 -1.31 -5.21
N GLU A 340 -14.07 -1.19 -4.73
CA GLU A 340 -12.90 -1.61 -5.51
C GLU A 340 -12.41 -0.62 -6.57
N LEU A 341 -12.79 0.65 -6.34
CA LEU A 341 -12.37 1.86 -7.04
C LEU A 341 -10.84 2.04 -6.94
N SER A 342 -10.09 1.72 -8.00
CA SER A 342 -8.72 2.19 -8.25
C SER A 342 -8.69 3.32 -9.29
N SER A 343 -7.55 4.00 -9.46
CA SER A 343 -7.44 5.18 -10.35
C SER A 343 -6.73 4.89 -11.66
N LEU A 344 -7.51 4.55 -12.69
CA LEU A 344 -7.06 4.61 -14.08
C LEU A 344 -7.04 6.06 -14.55
N GLY A 345 -6.06 6.78 -14.01
CA GLY A 345 -5.87 8.22 -14.22
C GLY A 345 -6.91 9.08 -13.57
N SER A 346 -7.59 9.89 -14.39
CA SER A 346 -8.78 10.65 -14.00
C SER A 346 -10.07 9.80 -14.01
N ARG A 347 -10.01 8.49 -14.35
CA ARG A 347 -11.13 7.54 -14.23
C ARG A 347 -11.02 6.64 -13.00
N LEU A 348 -12.19 6.26 -12.52
CA LEU A 348 -12.50 5.14 -11.66
C LEU A 348 -12.39 3.83 -12.46
N LEU A 349 -11.61 2.85 -12.03
CA LEU A 349 -11.86 1.42 -12.29
C LEU A 349 -12.42 0.84 -11.00
N PHE A 350 -13.52 0.10 -11.01
CA PHE A 350 -14.10 -0.44 -9.78
C PHE A 350 -14.77 -1.80 -10.03
N GLN A 351 -15.48 -2.34 -9.04
CA GLN A 351 -16.39 -3.48 -9.24
C GLN A 351 -17.77 -3.17 -8.66
N ALA A 352 -18.82 -3.76 -9.22
CA ALA A 352 -20.18 -3.62 -8.69
C ALA A 352 -21.08 -4.77 -9.19
N ASP A 353 -22.14 -5.05 -8.43
CA ASP A 353 -23.21 -5.98 -8.80
C ASP A 353 -24.48 -5.19 -9.16
N ASP A 354 -24.88 -5.14 -10.43
CA ASP A 354 -26.13 -4.49 -10.87
C ASP A 354 -27.38 -5.35 -10.62
N GLY A 355 -27.23 -6.55 -10.07
CA GLY A 355 -28.26 -7.56 -9.89
C GLY A 355 -28.53 -8.42 -11.12
N VAL A 356 -27.74 -8.27 -12.19
CA VAL A 356 -27.89 -9.01 -13.46
C VAL A 356 -26.60 -9.74 -13.84
N HIS A 357 -25.45 -9.09 -13.73
CA HIS A 357 -24.15 -9.62 -14.17
C HIS A 357 -23.25 -10.10 -13.02
N GLY A 358 -23.72 -10.03 -11.78
CA GLY A 358 -22.87 -10.29 -10.62
C GLY A 358 -21.78 -9.22 -10.46
N ARG A 359 -20.79 -9.53 -9.62
CA ARG A 359 -19.69 -8.65 -9.21
C ARG A 359 -18.59 -8.61 -10.28
N GLU A 360 -18.74 -7.65 -11.19
CA GLU A 360 -17.92 -7.52 -12.40
C GLU A 360 -17.01 -6.29 -12.37
N PRO A 361 -16.04 -6.12 -13.31
CA PRO A 361 -15.30 -4.86 -13.44
C PRO A 361 -16.18 -3.74 -14.04
N TRP A 362 -16.16 -2.57 -13.41
CA TRP A 362 -16.84 -1.33 -13.80
C TRP A 362 -15.87 -0.17 -14.01
N ILE A 363 -16.34 0.90 -14.65
CA ILE A 363 -15.57 2.12 -14.89
C ILE A 363 -16.43 3.38 -14.69
N SER A 364 -15.84 4.49 -14.24
CA SER A 364 -16.49 5.80 -14.17
C SER A 364 -15.55 6.96 -14.50
N ASP A 365 -16.10 8.04 -15.07
CA ASP A 365 -15.44 9.35 -15.23
C ASP A 365 -15.96 10.42 -14.28
N GLY A 366 -16.91 10.09 -13.39
CA GLY A 366 -17.61 11.06 -12.54
C GLY A 366 -18.93 11.56 -13.14
N THR A 367 -19.44 10.94 -14.19
CA THR A 367 -20.79 11.18 -14.71
C THR A 367 -21.63 9.91 -14.64
N SER A 368 -22.96 10.06 -14.50
CA SER A 368 -23.89 8.93 -14.54
C SER A 368 -23.83 8.18 -15.86
N LEU A 369 -23.85 8.92 -16.97
CA LEU A 369 -23.63 8.39 -18.34
C LEU A 369 -22.21 7.81 -18.56
N GLY A 370 -21.32 7.94 -17.58
CA GLY A 370 -19.98 7.38 -17.63
C GLY A 370 -19.71 6.26 -16.64
N THR A 371 -20.66 5.97 -15.75
CA THR A 371 -20.56 4.92 -14.73
C THR A 371 -21.21 3.66 -15.30
N ALA A 372 -20.39 2.71 -15.74
CA ALA A 372 -20.87 1.56 -16.52
C ALA A 372 -20.03 0.30 -16.29
N LEU A 373 -20.68 -0.85 -16.44
CA LEU A 373 -20.06 -2.17 -16.55
C LEU A 373 -19.00 -2.13 -17.65
N LEU A 374 -17.75 -2.39 -17.29
CA LEU A 374 -16.63 -2.32 -18.22
C LEU A 374 -16.65 -3.53 -19.15
N LYS A 375 -16.92 -4.71 -18.60
CA LYS A 375 -17.16 -5.97 -19.33
C LYS A 375 -17.66 -7.04 -18.37
N ASP A 376 -18.76 -7.70 -18.71
CA ASP A 376 -19.14 -9.04 -18.20
C ASP A 376 -18.10 -10.08 -18.64
N LEU A 377 -17.43 -10.69 -17.66
CA LEU A 377 -16.44 -11.76 -17.77
C LEU A 377 -17.03 -13.15 -17.52
N VAL A 378 -18.08 -13.26 -16.68
CA VAL A 378 -18.74 -14.52 -16.30
C VAL A 378 -20.26 -14.41 -16.50
N PRO A 379 -20.80 -14.78 -17.68
CA PRO A 379 -22.18 -14.47 -18.05
C PRO A 379 -23.25 -14.98 -17.08
N GLY A 380 -24.07 -14.04 -16.58
CA GLY A 380 -25.15 -14.28 -15.62
C GLY A 380 -24.84 -13.67 -14.25
N THR A 381 -25.53 -14.11 -13.20
CA THR A 381 -25.32 -13.60 -11.82
C THR A 381 -24.17 -14.30 -11.11
N GLN A 382 -23.03 -14.47 -11.79
CA GLN A 382 -21.80 -15.07 -11.25
C GLN A 382 -20.67 -14.05 -11.29
N ASP A 383 -19.76 -14.14 -10.33
CA ASP A 383 -18.87 -13.05 -9.94
C ASP A 383 -17.45 -13.18 -10.55
N SER A 384 -16.79 -12.06 -10.91
CA SER A 384 -15.41 -12.02 -11.46
C SER A 384 -14.36 -11.12 -10.75
N ASN A 385 -14.72 -10.48 -9.63
CA ASN A 385 -13.91 -9.79 -8.58
C ASN A 385 -12.37 -9.67 -8.83
N PRO A 386 -11.75 -8.50 -9.12
CA PRO A 386 -10.46 -8.52 -9.85
C PRO A 386 -9.21 -7.79 -9.23
N ARG A 387 -8.57 -8.28 -8.14
CA ARG A 387 -7.54 -7.51 -7.37
C ARG A 387 -6.15 -7.43 -7.95
N GLN A 388 -5.45 -6.57 -7.23
CA GLN A 388 -4.20 -5.98 -7.51
C GLN A 388 -4.27 -5.44 -8.93
N TRP A 389 -5.24 -4.53 -9.14
CA TRP A 389 -5.11 -3.55 -10.20
C TRP A 389 -3.72 -2.96 -10.04
N THR A 390 -2.90 -3.23 -11.04
CA THR A 390 -1.46 -3.05 -11.07
C THR A 390 -1.18 -2.37 -12.42
N LEU A 391 -1.21 -1.04 -12.41
CA LEU A 391 -1.01 -0.19 -13.58
C LEU A 391 0.44 -0.29 -14.02
N VAL A 392 0.66 -0.92 -15.17
CA VAL A 392 1.98 -1.16 -15.80
C VAL A 392 2.41 0.02 -16.68
N SER A 393 1.46 0.89 -17.05
CA SER A 393 1.71 2.23 -17.57
C SER A 393 0.67 3.20 -17.01
N SER A 394 0.66 4.46 -17.46
CA SER A 394 -0.36 5.42 -17.04
C SER A 394 -1.80 5.02 -17.43
N GLY A 395 -1.97 4.16 -18.45
CA GLY A 395 -3.26 3.79 -19.02
C GLY A 395 -3.46 2.29 -19.29
N LEU A 396 -2.71 1.40 -18.61
CA LEU A 396 -2.83 -0.05 -18.73
C LEU A 396 -2.77 -0.73 -17.37
N ALA A 397 -3.93 -1.03 -16.78
CA ALA A 397 -4.03 -1.82 -15.57
C ALA A 397 -3.96 -3.30 -15.93
N LEU A 398 -3.00 -4.02 -15.36
CA LEU A 398 -3.15 -5.46 -15.18
C LEU A 398 -3.89 -5.72 -13.88
N PHE A 399 -4.59 -6.82 -13.84
CA PHE A 399 -5.35 -7.34 -12.72
C PHE A 399 -5.50 -8.84 -12.94
N ALA A 400 -6.20 -9.54 -12.06
CA ALA A 400 -6.46 -10.95 -12.25
C ALA A 400 -7.97 -11.21 -12.11
N ALA A 401 -8.53 -12.16 -12.87
CA ALA A 401 -9.96 -12.47 -12.83
C ALA A 401 -10.23 -13.92 -13.25
N ARG A 402 -11.27 -14.53 -12.67
CA ARG A 402 -11.62 -15.92 -12.94
C ARG A 402 -12.70 -16.00 -13.99
N THR A 403 -12.66 -17.08 -14.76
CA THR A 403 -13.83 -17.59 -15.47
C THR A 403 -14.04 -19.07 -15.11
N PRO A 404 -15.24 -19.63 -15.34
CA PRO A 404 -15.47 -21.07 -15.22
C PRO A 404 -14.63 -21.94 -16.18
N LYS A 405 -13.94 -21.34 -17.17
CA LYS A 405 -13.16 -22.05 -18.19
C LYS A 405 -11.64 -21.96 -17.96
N GLU A 406 -11.14 -20.78 -17.61
CA GLU A 406 -9.70 -20.50 -17.47
C GLU A 406 -9.22 -20.56 -16.02
N GLY A 407 -10.10 -20.55 -15.01
CA GLY A 407 -9.65 -20.43 -13.64
C GLY A 407 -8.99 -19.08 -13.37
N ILE A 408 -8.01 -19.04 -12.46
CA ILE A 408 -7.41 -17.83 -11.87
C ILE A 408 -6.25 -17.30 -12.74
N GLU A 409 -6.58 -16.46 -13.72
CA GLU A 409 -5.62 -15.99 -14.74
C GLU A 409 -5.36 -14.47 -14.72
N LEU A 410 -4.34 -14.03 -15.48
CA LEU A 410 -3.90 -12.63 -15.57
C LEU A 410 -4.69 -11.88 -16.67
N TRP A 411 -5.32 -10.76 -16.31
CA TRP A 411 -6.12 -9.91 -17.20
C TRP A 411 -5.53 -8.51 -17.35
N ARG A 412 -5.94 -7.81 -18.42
CA ARG A 412 -5.57 -6.42 -18.71
C ARG A 412 -6.81 -5.57 -18.94
N THR A 413 -6.70 -4.28 -18.67
CA THR A 413 -7.58 -3.27 -19.26
C THR A 413 -6.87 -1.92 -19.45
N ASP A 414 -7.22 -1.24 -20.54
CA ASP A 414 -6.99 0.19 -20.80
C ASP A 414 -8.24 1.03 -20.40
N GLY A 415 -9.18 0.39 -19.72
CA GLY A 415 -10.50 0.90 -19.38
C GLY A 415 -11.42 1.00 -20.59
N THR A 416 -11.24 0.11 -21.59
CA THR A 416 -12.20 -0.12 -22.68
C THR A 416 -12.66 -1.57 -22.71
N ARG A 417 -13.91 -1.86 -23.11
CA ARG A 417 -14.47 -3.24 -23.17
C ARG A 417 -13.64 -4.17 -24.07
N GLY A 418 -13.08 -3.65 -25.17
CA GLY A 418 -12.21 -4.41 -26.08
C GLY A 418 -10.76 -4.56 -25.59
N GLY A 419 -10.31 -3.65 -24.74
CA GLY A 419 -9.06 -3.76 -24.01
C GLY A 419 -9.15 -4.68 -22.79
N THR A 420 -10.33 -4.86 -22.20
CA THR A 420 -10.61 -5.75 -21.07
C THR A 420 -10.62 -7.22 -21.50
N ARG A 421 -9.50 -7.91 -21.31
CA ARG A 421 -9.32 -9.31 -21.74
C ARG A 421 -8.22 -10.02 -20.97
N LEU A 422 -8.27 -11.34 -21.02
CA LEU A 422 -7.18 -12.23 -20.64
C LEU A 422 -5.88 -11.80 -21.33
N VAL A 423 -4.79 -11.72 -20.57
CA VAL A 423 -3.44 -11.48 -21.10
C VAL A 423 -2.88 -12.77 -21.66
N LYS A 424 -2.92 -13.84 -20.86
CA LYS A 424 -2.46 -15.18 -21.17
C LYS A 424 -3.15 -16.15 -20.21
N ASP A 425 -3.58 -17.29 -20.76
CA ASP A 425 -3.85 -18.52 -20.02
C ASP A 425 -2.48 -19.17 -19.75
N ILE A 426 -1.99 -19.10 -18.52
CA ILE A 426 -0.66 -19.60 -18.12
C ILE A 426 -0.75 -21.08 -17.73
N ALA A 427 -1.80 -21.48 -17.01
CA ALA A 427 -2.13 -22.83 -16.57
C ALA A 427 -3.20 -23.46 -17.46
N THR A 428 -2.87 -23.78 -18.71
CA THR A 428 -3.86 -24.13 -19.74
C THR A 428 -4.82 -25.26 -19.36
N GLY A 429 -6.03 -24.89 -18.93
CA GLY A 429 -7.11 -25.80 -18.54
C GLY A 429 -7.73 -25.46 -17.17
N LEU A 430 -7.82 -26.47 -16.31
CA LEU A 430 -8.09 -26.35 -14.86
C LEU A 430 -7.04 -27.29 -14.22
N PRO A 431 -6.04 -26.79 -13.47
CA PRO A 431 -6.16 -25.79 -12.41
C PRO A 431 -5.64 -24.40 -12.80
N ASP A 432 -5.37 -23.53 -11.81
CA ASP A 432 -5.10 -22.11 -12.00
C ASP A 432 -3.64 -21.67 -11.82
N SER A 433 -3.27 -20.50 -12.38
CA SER A 433 -1.87 -20.07 -12.52
C SER A 433 -1.15 -19.57 -11.28
N LYS A 434 -1.62 -19.93 -10.09
CA LYS A 434 -1.01 -19.61 -8.78
C LYS A 434 -0.50 -18.16 -8.52
N LEU A 435 -1.11 -17.18 -9.21
CA LEU A 435 -0.70 -15.78 -9.24
C LEU A 435 -0.58 -15.07 -7.88
N SER A 436 0.57 -14.46 -7.65
CA SER A 436 0.71 -13.22 -6.89
C SER A 436 1.89 -12.38 -7.48
N ALA A 437 2.65 -11.61 -6.70
CA ALA A 437 3.88 -10.87 -7.01
C ALA A 437 3.95 -10.04 -8.27
N PHE A 438 2.90 -9.29 -8.62
CA PHE A 438 2.88 -8.36 -9.77
C PHE A 438 3.94 -7.20 -9.75
N TYR A 439 5.16 -7.42 -9.27
CA TYR A 439 6.18 -6.49 -8.82
C TYR A 439 6.75 -5.80 -10.05
N PRO A 440 7.13 -4.54 -10.00
CA PRO A 440 6.71 -3.73 -11.12
C PRO A 440 7.83 -2.79 -11.48
N ALA A 441 8.94 -3.44 -11.76
CA ALA A 441 10.12 -2.79 -12.18
C ALA A 441 9.96 -2.45 -13.67
N GLN A 442 10.58 -1.36 -14.10
CA GLN A 442 10.91 -1.12 -15.51
C GLN A 442 9.73 -1.04 -16.50
N GLY A 443 8.51 -0.77 -16.03
CA GLY A 443 7.31 -0.73 -16.90
C GLY A 443 6.77 -2.11 -17.29
N LYS A 444 6.99 -3.11 -16.44
CA LYS A 444 6.42 -4.45 -16.51
C LYS A 444 5.70 -4.82 -15.21
N LEU A 445 4.86 -5.85 -15.30
CA LEU A 445 4.68 -6.86 -14.25
C LEU A 445 5.89 -7.80 -14.22
N TRP A 446 6.39 -8.09 -13.04
CA TRP A 446 7.03 -9.34 -12.64
C TRP A 446 5.98 -10.12 -11.87
N PHE A 447 6.13 -11.43 -11.66
CA PHE A 447 5.26 -12.23 -10.80
C PHE A 447 5.82 -13.61 -10.57
N ALA A 448 5.17 -14.39 -9.72
CA ALA A 448 5.25 -15.83 -9.78
C ALA A 448 3.92 -16.41 -10.24
N ALA A 449 4.03 -17.49 -11.00
CA ALA A 449 2.91 -18.24 -11.52
C ALA A 449 3.33 -19.69 -11.72
N ASP A 450 2.33 -20.56 -11.68
CA ASP A 450 2.45 -22.00 -11.89
C ASP A 450 1.81 -22.37 -13.21
N ASP A 451 2.58 -22.92 -14.15
CA ASP A 451 2.07 -23.43 -15.43
C ASP A 451 1.79 -24.96 -15.39
N HIS A 452 1.79 -25.53 -14.19
CA HIS A 452 1.64 -26.95 -13.84
C HIS A 452 2.71 -27.87 -14.44
N GLN A 453 3.70 -27.31 -15.14
CA GLN A 453 4.84 -28.01 -15.71
C GLN A 453 6.08 -27.77 -14.84
N HIS A 454 6.48 -26.51 -14.71
CA HIS A 454 7.65 -26.07 -13.95
C HIS A 454 7.31 -25.75 -12.49
N GLY A 455 6.00 -25.70 -12.17
CA GLY A 455 5.50 -25.28 -10.87
C GLY A 455 5.63 -23.77 -10.69
N LYS A 456 5.62 -23.29 -9.44
CA LYS A 456 5.57 -21.86 -9.15
C LYS A 456 6.96 -21.22 -9.29
N GLU A 457 7.11 -20.48 -10.38
CA GLU A 457 8.38 -19.91 -10.83
C GLU A 457 8.32 -18.40 -11.04
N VAL A 458 9.44 -17.73 -11.36
CA VAL A 458 9.45 -16.28 -11.64
C VAL A 458 9.06 -15.95 -13.09
N TRP A 459 8.10 -15.04 -13.26
CA TRP A 459 7.47 -14.55 -14.49
C TRP A 459 7.61 -13.03 -14.66
N SER A 460 7.31 -12.55 -15.87
CA SER A 460 7.05 -11.13 -16.16
C SER A 460 6.02 -10.96 -17.27
N SER A 461 5.32 -9.83 -17.31
CA SER A 461 4.34 -9.42 -18.33
C SER A 461 4.45 -7.93 -18.62
N ASP A 462 4.36 -7.53 -19.89
CA ASP A 462 4.13 -6.14 -20.33
C ASP A 462 2.63 -5.84 -20.55
N GLY A 463 1.75 -6.77 -20.22
CA GLY A 463 0.32 -6.73 -20.54
C GLY A 463 -0.03 -7.22 -21.94
N THR A 464 0.87 -7.96 -22.60
CA THR A 464 0.61 -8.72 -23.83
C THR A 464 0.87 -10.21 -23.62
N SER A 465 0.18 -11.08 -24.36
CA SER A 465 0.40 -12.54 -24.30
C SER A 465 1.85 -12.94 -24.59
N LYS A 466 2.48 -12.28 -25.58
CA LYS A 466 3.87 -12.52 -25.98
C LYS A 466 4.88 -12.05 -24.95
N GLY A 467 4.63 -10.92 -24.29
CA GLY A 467 5.48 -10.42 -23.21
C GLY A 467 5.27 -11.13 -21.87
N THR A 468 4.30 -12.05 -21.79
CA THR A 468 3.95 -12.81 -20.57
C THR A 468 4.64 -14.17 -20.54
N GLN A 469 5.78 -14.21 -19.86
CA GLN A 469 6.73 -15.33 -19.91
C GLN A 469 7.34 -15.62 -18.54
N MET A 470 7.58 -16.92 -18.26
CA MET A 470 8.49 -17.35 -17.22
C MET A 470 9.88 -16.80 -17.54
N VAL A 471 10.41 -15.99 -16.63
CA VAL A 471 11.71 -15.31 -16.76
C VAL A 471 12.84 -16.33 -16.68
N LYS A 472 12.74 -17.30 -15.77
CA LYS A 472 13.58 -18.49 -15.69
C LYS A 472 12.87 -19.55 -14.84
N ASP A 473 13.13 -20.81 -15.16
CA ASP A 473 12.88 -21.98 -14.30
C ASP A 473 14.11 -22.10 -13.39
N LEU A 474 13.90 -22.06 -12.07
CA LEU A 474 14.93 -22.11 -11.06
C LEU A 474 14.99 -23.49 -10.40
N ALA A 475 13.84 -24.13 -10.16
CA ALA A 475 13.72 -25.35 -9.37
C ALA A 475 14.03 -26.68 -10.11
N ALA A 476 14.20 -26.69 -11.44
CA ALA A 476 14.30 -27.95 -12.21
C ALA A 476 15.66 -28.71 -12.34
N PRO A 477 16.72 -28.58 -11.50
CA PRO A 477 17.90 -29.45 -11.58
C PRO A 477 17.68 -30.94 -11.26
N ASP A 478 16.80 -31.30 -10.30
CA ASP A 478 16.70 -32.69 -9.78
C ASP A 478 15.28 -33.29 -9.76
N GLY A 479 14.25 -32.47 -10.02
CA GLY A 479 12.85 -32.90 -10.12
C GLY A 479 12.15 -33.25 -8.80
N ARG A 480 12.76 -33.00 -7.63
CA ARG A 480 12.17 -33.31 -6.32
C ARG A 480 11.28 -32.20 -5.77
N THR A 481 11.54 -30.97 -6.17
CA THR A 481 10.80 -29.75 -5.83
C THR A 481 10.60 -28.92 -7.10
N ARG A 482 9.47 -28.22 -7.21
CA ARG A 482 9.07 -27.42 -8.38
C ARG A 482 8.54 -26.03 -7.98
N ASP A 483 9.06 -25.47 -6.89
CA ASP A 483 8.58 -24.19 -6.38
C ASP A 483 9.80 -23.38 -5.98
N SER A 484 10.05 -22.28 -6.69
CA SER A 484 11.12 -21.35 -6.36
C SER A 484 10.66 -20.23 -5.43
N ALA A 485 9.35 -20.13 -5.15
CA ALA A 485 8.69 -19.18 -4.25
C ALA A 485 9.35 -17.78 -4.21
N PRO A 486 9.42 -17.07 -5.36
CA PRO A 486 10.25 -15.87 -5.50
C PRO A 486 9.66 -14.70 -4.69
N GLY A 487 10.30 -14.39 -3.57
CA GLY A 487 9.75 -13.58 -2.48
C GLY A 487 10.44 -12.24 -2.22
N ARG A 488 9.67 -11.33 -1.61
CA ARG A 488 10.04 -9.98 -1.12
C ARG A 488 11.00 -9.20 -2.04
N LEU A 489 10.46 -8.75 -3.17
CA LEU A 489 11.20 -8.12 -4.26
C LEU A 489 11.57 -6.63 -3.99
N THR A 490 12.72 -6.17 -4.47
CA THR A 490 13.00 -4.72 -4.68
C THR A 490 13.49 -4.43 -6.09
N ASP A 491 13.09 -3.28 -6.67
CA ASP A 491 13.69 -2.73 -7.90
C ASP A 491 14.70 -1.64 -7.59
N LYS A 492 15.96 -1.80 -8.04
CA LYS A 492 16.98 -0.77 -7.78
C LYS A 492 18.17 -0.79 -8.74
N LEU A 493 18.55 0.41 -9.19
CA LEU A 493 19.23 0.69 -10.48
C LEU A 493 18.52 0.11 -11.72
N ASN A 494 17.26 -0.32 -11.56
CA ASN A 494 16.37 -0.92 -12.55
C ASN A 494 16.31 -2.48 -12.57
N ARG A 495 17.19 -3.29 -11.96
CA ARG A 495 17.02 -4.77 -11.78
C ARG A 495 16.21 -5.11 -10.53
N VAL A 496 15.63 -6.32 -10.55
CA VAL A 496 14.95 -6.94 -9.41
C VAL A 496 15.91 -7.84 -8.64
N LEU A 497 15.79 -7.81 -7.32
CA LEU A 497 16.33 -8.80 -6.38
C LEU A 497 15.14 -9.59 -5.83
N MET A 498 15.31 -10.89 -5.62
CA MET A 498 14.29 -11.78 -5.04
C MET A 498 14.96 -12.91 -4.27
N SER A 499 14.42 -13.30 -3.13
CA SER A 499 14.74 -14.62 -2.58
C SER A 499 14.10 -15.67 -3.46
N ALA A 500 14.81 -16.69 -3.91
CA ALA A 500 14.19 -17.80 -4.63
C ALA A 500 14.94 -19.11 -4.40
N TYR A 501 14.21 -20.22 -4.44
CA TYR A 501 14.73 -21.55 -4.17
C TYR A 501 15.21 -22.28 -5.43
N ASP A 502 16.33 -23.00 -5.33
CA ASP A 502 16.62 -24.15 -6.20
C ASP A 502 17.17 -25.37 -5.42
N PRO A 503 16.98 -26.62 -5.89
CA PRO A 503 17.46 -27.82 -5.21
C PRO A 503 18.97 -27.92 -4.91
N LYS A 504 19.83 -27.17 -5.61
CA LYS A 504 21.29 -27.29 -5.49
C LYS A 504 21.92 -26.26 -4.53
N HIS A 505 21.21 -25.18 -4.20
CA HIS A 505 21.68 -24.09 -3.33
C HIS A 505 20.64 -23.67 -2.27
N GLY A 506 19.37 -24.01 -2.47
CA GLY A 506 18.26 -23.67 -1.58
C GLY A 506 17.70 -22.26 -1.80
N PHE A 507 17.10 -21.65 -0.77
CA PHE A 507 16.43 -20.34 -0.81
C PHE A 507 17.44 -19.20 -0.89
N GLU A 508 18.11 -19.10 -2.02
CA GLU A 508 19.16 -18.12 -2.23
C GLU A 508 18.64 -16.75 -2.61
N LEU A 509 19.54 -15.78 -2.84
CA LEU A 509 19.17 -14.62 -3.65
C LEU A 509 19.55 -14.74 -5.10
N TRP A 510 18.55 -14.31 -5.84
CA TRP A 510 18.55 -14.21 -7.25
C TRP A 510 18.40 -12.75 -7.65
N ARG A 511 19.16 -12.41 -8.67
CA ARG A 511 19.00 -11.16 -9.43
C ARG A 511 18.22 -11.50 -10.68
N SER A 512 17.47 -10.54 -11.20
CA SER A 512 16.99 -10.63 -12.58
C SER A 512 16.89 -9.28 -13.28
N ASP A 513 17.10 -9.31 -14.60
CA ASP A 513 16.77 -8.26 -15.58
C ASP A 513 15.64 -8.66 -16.54
N GLY A 514 14.93 -9.76 -16.27
CA GLY A 514 13.79 -10.23 -17.06
C GLY A 514 14.20 -11.13 -18.22
N SER A 515 15.49 -11.51 -18.29
CA SER A 515 16.03 -12.51 -19.21
C SER A 515 16.51 -13.76 -18.47
N LYS A 516 16.47 -14.93 -19.13
CA LYS A 516 17.02 -16.19 -18.57
C LYS A 516 18.52 -16.10 -18.23
N GLN A 517 19.27 -15.25 -18.94
CA GLN A 517 20.72 -15.10 -18.78
C GLN A 517 21.10 -14.15 -17.63
N GLY A 518 20.36 -13.05 -17.48
CA GLY A 518 20.52 -12.13 -16.36
C GLY A 518 19.82 -12.56 -15.08
N THR A 519 19.16 -13.73 -15.10
CA THR A 519 18.54 -14.37 -13.92
C THR A 519 19.45 -15.43 -13.33
N PHE A 520 20.16 -15.08 -12.26
CA PHE A 520 21.16 -15.96 -11.66
C PHE A 520 21.34 -15.72 -10.16
N LEU A 521 21.80 -16.81 -9.52
CA LEU A 521 22.27 -16.93 -8.15
C LEU A 521 23.44 -15.97 -7.91
N LEU A 522 23.31 -15.08 -6.92
CA LEU A 522 24.32 -14.06 -6.68
C LEU A 522 25.49 -14.53 -5.79
N LYS A 523 25.27 -15.57 -5.00
CA LYS A 523 26.28 -16.47 -4.44
C LYS A 523 25.56 -17.72 -3.94
N ASP A 524 26.16 -18.89 -4.11
CA ASP A 524 25.80 -20.08 -3.35
C ASP A 524 26.12 -19.80 -1.89
N ILE A 525 25.09 -19.81 -1.05
CA ILE A 525 25.22 -19.62 0.38
C ILE A 525 25.48 -21.01 0.95
N HIS A 526 24.60 -21.70 1.70
CA HIS A 526 25.05 -22.89 2.45
C HIS A 526 25.50 -24.00 1.52
N PRO A 527 26.80 -24.29 1.43
CA PRO A 527 27.34 -24.77 0.18
C PRO A 527 26.80 -26.17 -0.04
N GLY A 528 26.00 -26.35 -1.10
CA GLY A 528 25.08 -27.48 -1.23
C GLY A 528 23.61 -27.04 -1.09
N PRO A 529 22.66 -27.97 -0.84
CA PRO A 529 21.21 -27.73 -1.01
C PRO A 529 20.56 -26.87 0.09
N SER A 530 21.37 -26.22 0.92
CA SER A 530 20.97 -25.81 2.26
C SER A 530 20.49 -24.38 2.25
N TRP A 531 19.25 -24.18 2.67
CA TRP A 531 18.46 -23.09 2.12
C TRP A 531 18.70 -21.68 2.66
N SER A 532 19.91 -21.34 3.12
CA SER A 532 20.62 -20.03 3.07
C SER A 532 20.61 -19.02 4.28
N ALA A 533 19.61 -19.08 5.17
CA ALA A 533 18.81 -18.07 5.96
C ALA A 533 17.61 -16.98 5.43
N PRO A 534 17.02 -16.00 3.36
CA PRO A 534 16.72 -14.49 2.83
C PRO A 534 16.08 -13.20 3.53
N GLU A 535 15.88 -12.93 4.84
CA GLU A 535 15.27 -11.71 5.45
C GLU A 535 15.84 -10.31 5.04
N HIS A 536 15.32 -9.24 5.63
CA HIS A 536 14.79 -8.05 4.95
C HIS A 536 15.74 -7.22 3.98
N LEU A 537 15.32 -6.70 2.80
CA LEU A 537 16.21 -6.01 1.79
C LEU A 537 16.35 -4.53 2.10
N LEU A 538 17.49 -3.82 1.95
CA LEU A 538 17.48 -2.34 1.82
C LEU A 538 18.72 -1.47 1.53
N THR A 539 18.54 -0.29 0.95
CA THR A 539 19.66 0.44 0.33
C THR A 539 20.07 1.75 0.99
N VAL A 540 21.40 2.11 1.12
CA VAL A 540 22.15 3.39 1.51
C VAL A 540 22.88 4.18 0.39
N GLY A 541 22.46 4.04 -0.85
CA GLY A 541 22.97 4.73 -2.01
C GLY A 541 22.90 3.75 -3.17
N ASP A 542 23.58 2.64 -2.99
CA ASP A 542 24.02 1.64 -3.94
C ASP A 542 23.72 0.23 -3.38
N LEU A 543 24.55 -0.32 -2.47
CA LEU A 543 24.20 -1.43 -1.54
C LEU A 543 22.77 -1.38 -0.97
N VAL A 544 21.79 -2.04 -1.61
CA VAL A 544 20.68 -2.75 -0.93
C VAL A 544 21.29 -3.66 0.17
N PHE A 545 20.64 -4.14 1.26
CA PHE A 545 21.13 -4.99 2.40
C PHE A 545 20.24 -6.16 2.86
N PHE A 546 20.79 -7.33 3.24
CA PHE A 546 20.16 -8.68 3.16
C PHE A 546 20.70 -9.68 4.18
N THR A 547 19.94 -10.66 4.67
CA THR A 547 20.42 -11.66 5.66
C THR A 547 20.90 -13.01 5.14
N ALA A 548 22.06 -13.44 5.61
CA ALA A 548 22.37 -14.85 5.73
C ALA A 548 23.21 -15.09 6.97
N ALA A 549 23.05 -16.29 7.49
CA ALA A 549 23.93 -16.90 8.46
C ALA A 549 24.88 -17.88 7.74
N ASP A 550 25.81 -18.54 8.43
CA ASP A 550 26.55 -19.69 7.89
C ASP A 550 27.10 -20.70 8.92
N PRO A 551 27.79 -21.80 8.52
CA PRO A 551 28.38 -22.71 9.49
C PRO A 551 29.78 -22.28 9.99
N VAL A 552 30.35 -21.16 9.55
CA VAL A 552 31.69 -20.68 9.97
C VAL A 552 31.62 -19.49 10.92
N HIS A 553 30.78 -18.50 10.66
CA HIS A 553 30.56 -17.26 11.42
C HIS A 553 29.13 -17.18 12.01
N GLY A 554 28.18 -17.98 11.54
CA GLY A 554 26.80 -17.96 12.02
C GLY A 554 26.01 -16.80 11.41
N ARG A 555 24.96 -16.38 12.09
CA ARG A 555 24.01 -15.32 11.69
C ARG A 555 24.72 -13.95 11.60
N GLU A 556 25.27 -13.60 10.41
CA GLU A 556 26.35 -12.59 10.23
C GLU A 556 26.19 -11.50 9.13
N LEU A 557 27.19 -10.63 8.84
CA LEU A 557 26.97 -9.34 8.14
C LEU A 557 27.34 -9.26 6.64
N TRP A 558 26.40 -9.00 5.72
CA TRP A 558 26.57 -9.18 4.26
C TRP A 558 26.39 -7.94 3.37
N ALA A 559 27.10 -7.86 2.22
CA ALA A 559 27.39 -6.61 1.49
C ALA A 559 27.64 -6.69 -0.06
N SER A 560 27.05 -7.62 -0.82
CA SER A 560 27.28 -7.79 -2.28
C SER A 560 26.96 -6.61 -3.14
N ASP A 561 27.83 -6.30 -4.13
CA ASP A 561 27.73 -5.40 -5.30
C ASP A 561 26.70 -5.72 -6.40
N GLY A 562 25.88 -6.77 -6.29
CA GLY A 562 24.88 -7.05 -7.34
C GLY A 562 25.45 -7.76 -8.55
N THR A 563 26.76 -7.95 -8.53
CA THR A 563 27.51 -9.00 -9.21
C THR A 563 28.01 -9.98 -8.14
N THR A 564 28.25 -11.23 -8.54
CA THR A 564 28.77 -12.31 -7.67
C THR A 564 30.13 -12.01 -7.02
N LYS A 565 30.92 -11.08 -7.57
CA LYS A 565 32.19 -10.64 -6.96
C LYS A 565 31.97 -9.61 -5.86
N GLY A 566 30.88 -8.87 -5.96
CA GLY A 566 30.53 -7.92 -4.92
C GLY A 566 30.34 -8.58 -3.56
N THR A 567 30.04 -9.88 -3.54
CA THR A 567 29.32 -10.67 -2.53
C THR A 567 30.13 -11.02 -1.26
N PHE A 568 30.28 -10.08 -0.29
CA PHE A 568 31.21 -10.19 0.86
C PHE A 568 30.65 -9.96 2.30
N LEU A 569 31.34 -10.56 3.29
CA LEU A 569 31.23 -10.28 4.74
C LEU A 569 31.73 -8.87 5.05
N VAL A 570 30.93 -8.01 5.70
CA VAL A 570 31.52 -6.77 6.21
C VAL A 570 32.36 -7.05 7.44
N LYS A 571 31.85 -7.80 8.42
CA LYS A 571 32.59 -8.26 9.61
C LYS A 571 31.89 -9.42 10.32
N ASP A 572 32.64 -10.46 10.68
CA ASP A 572 32.28 -11.44 11.74
C ASP A 572 32.26 -10.69 13.08
N LEU A 573 31.09 -10.60 13.67
CA LEU A 573 30.83 -9.78 14.85
C LEU A 573 30.87 -10.58 16.16
N ASN A 574 30.52 -11.87 16.17
CA ASN A 574 30.57 -12.78 17.32
C ASN A 574 31.52 -13.98 17.06
N PRO A 575 32.85 -13.79 17.14
CA PRO A 575 33.84 -14.63 16.47
C PRO A 575 33.60 -16.16 16.43
N GLY A 576 33.55 -16.70 15.22
CA GLY A 576 33.26 -18.11 14.94
C GLY A 576 31.76 -18.38 14.72
N PRO A 577 31.28 -19.64 14.72
CA PRO A 577 29.95 -20.03 14.21
C PRO A 577 28.82 -19.71 15.19
N ARG A 578 28.99 -18.65 15.99
CA ARG A 578 27.97 -18.12 16.87
C ARG A 578 27.34 -16.98 16.14
N ASP A 579 26.06 -17.13 15.87
CA ASP A 579 25.19 -16.01 15.62
C ASP A 579 25.56 -14.86 16.57
N SER A 580 26.02 -13.72 16.03
CA SER A 580 25.62 -12.52 16.73
C SER A 580 24.08 -12.52 16.79
N ASP A 581 23.38 -13.03 15.77
CA ASP A 581 21.93 -13.02 15.51
C ASP A 581 21.22 -11.68 15.19
N PRO A 582 21.81 -10.49 15.44
CA PRO A 582 21.27 -9.17 15.24
C PRO A 582 19.86 -8.77 14.85
N GLU A 583 19.53 -7.60 15.38
CA GLU A 583 18.15 -7.25 15.61
C GLU A 583 17.75 -5.82 15.26
N HIS A 584 18.47 -4.76 15.59
CA HIS A 584 17.95 -3.42 15.35
C HIS A 584 18.86 -2.42 14.66
N LEU A 585 18.29 -1.77 13.64
CA LEU A 585 19.01 -1.44 12.42
C LEU A 585 18.39 -0.03 11.92
N LEU A 586 19.04 0.97 11.28
CA LEU A 586 18.51 2.31 10.82
C LEU A 586 19.19 3.27 9.76
N ALA A 587 18.45 4.30 9.27
CA ALA A 587 19.03 5.43 8.48
C ALA A 587 18.35 6.79 8.36
N LEU A 588 19.04 7.92 8.44
CA LEU A 588 20.41 8.20 8.87
C LEU A 588 21.51 8.68 7.91
N GLY A 589 22.28 7.82 7.29
CA GLY A 589 23.70 8.15 7.17
C GLY A 589 24.35 7.48 5.99
N ASP A 590 25.60 7.06 6.21
CA ASP A 590 26.33 6.29 5.21
C ASP A 590 27.44 5.32 5.68
N ARG A 591 27.37 4.75 6.92
CA ARG A 591 28.17 3.63 7.53
C ARG A 591 27.48 2.89 8.76
N LEU A 592 26.78 1.68 8.82
CA LEU A 592 25.34 1.18 9.11
C LEU A 592 24.77 0.72 10.42
N LEU A 593 23.58 1.22 10.66
CA LEU A 593 23.03 1.49 11.94
C LEU A 593 22.44 0.22 12.54
N PHE A 594 23.22 -0.85 12.72
CA PHE A 594 22.92 -2.26 12.87
C PHE A 594 23.35 -2.96 14.16
N VAL A 595 23.34 -4.29 14.06
CA VAL A 595 23.65 -5.33 15.03
C VAL A 595 25.11 -5.76 15.17
N ALA A 596 25.60 -6.23 16.34
CA ALA A 596 26.97 -6.76 16.48
C ALA A 596 27.32 -7.45 17.84
N GLN A 597 26.58 -8.44 18.41
CA GLN A 597 27.06 -9.01 19.71
C GLN A 597 28.41 -9.64 19.48
N ASP A 598 29.35 -9.32 20.35
CA ASP A 598 30.74 -9.76 20.25
C ASP A 598 31.08 -10.84 21.28
N GLY A 599 30.03 -11.43 21.88
CA GLY A 599 30.15 -12.35 22.99
C GLY A 599 30.77 -11.73 24.26
N ALA A 600 31.00 -10.41 24.30
CA ALA A 600 31.68 -9.72 25.40
C ALA A 600 30.80 -8.65 26.09
N HIS A 601 30.08 -7.84 25.31
CA HIS A 601 29.31 -6.70 25.83
C HIS A 601 27.79 -6.92 25.79
N GLY A 602 27.32 -8.14 25.52
CA GLY A 602 25.89 -8.42 25.48
C GLY A 602 25.20 -7.77 24.28
N ARG A 603 24.37 -6.75 24.49
CA ARG A 603 23.41 -6.21 23.51
C ARG A 603 23.22 -4.70 23.75
N GLU A 604 23.85 -3.81 22.96
CA GLU A 604 24.35 -2.42 23.25
C GLU A 604 24.06 -1.35 22.15
N PRO A 605 25.06 -0.61 21.57
CA PRO A 605 25.03 -0.04 20.18
C PRO A 605 26.40 0.20 19.44
N TRP A 606 26.53 0.11 18.10
CA TRP A 606 27.84 0.19 17.33
C TRP A 606 27.97 1.27 16.16
N ILE A 607 28.85 1.12 15.13
CA ILE A 607 29.09 1.96 13.91
C ILE A 607 29.92 1.32 12.74
N SER A 608 29.54 1.30 11.42
CA SER A 608 30.19 0.47 10.33
C SER A 608 30.16 0.90 8.81
N ASP A 609 31.24 1.05 8.02
CA ASP A 609 31.24 1.84 6.74
C ASP A 609 31.15 1.17 5.36
N GLY A 610 30.42 0.07 5.27
CA GLY A 610 30.52 -0.85 4.12
C GLY A 610 31.72 -1.78 4.28
N THR A 611 32.55 -1.56 5.31
CA THR A 611 33.81 -2.28 5.54
C THR A 611 33.98 -2.64 7.02
N ALA A 612 34.73 -3.72 7.29
CA ALA A 612 35.07 -4.20 8.62
C ALA A 612 35.68 -3.12 9.53
N LYS A 613 36.41 -2.17 8.92
CA LYS A 613 37.14 -1.12 9.63
C LYS A 613 36.22 0.00 10.11
N GLY A 614 35.10 0.24 9.43
CA GLY A 614 34.07 1.05 10.01
C GLY A 614 33.55 0.40 11.29
N THR A 615 33.22 -0.90 11.24
CA THR A 615 32.44 -1.67 12.24
C THR A 615 33.04 -1.70 13.65
N ARG A 616 32.48 -0.90 14.57
CA ARG A 616 32.97 -0.73 15.96
C ARG A 616 31.86 -0.31 16.95
N LEU A 617 31.92 -0.79 18.19
CA LEU A 617 31.05 -0.40 19.30
C LEU A 617 31.02 1.13 19.55
N LEU A 618 29.88 1.69 19.98
CA LEU A 618 29.75 3.07 20.51
C LEU A 618 30.00 3.14 22.00
N GLY A 619 29.71 2.06 22.71
CA GLY A 619 29.96 1.89 24.13
C GLY A 619 29.30 0.62 24.63
N ASP A 620 29.96 -0.08 25.54
CA ASP A 620 29.30 -1.01 26.45
C ASP A 620 28.49 -0.16 27.44
N LEU A 621 27.17 -0.14 27.29
CA LEU A 621 26.29 0.77 28.01
C LEU A 621 25.58 0.08 29.19
N TYR A 622 25.26 -1.22 29.11
CA TYR A 622 25.09 -2.07 30.30
C TYR A 622 26.30 -2.99 30.42
N GLN A 623 27.19 -2.61 31.33
CA GLN A 623 28.49 -3.22 31.56
C GLN A 623 28.49 -4.77 31.56
N GLY A 624 29.26 -5.35 30.63
CA GLY A 624 29.52 -6.78 30.49
C GLY A 624 28.48 -7.54 29.63
N LEU A 625 28.37 -8.86 29.83
CA LEU A 625 27.56 -9.76 28.99
C LEU A 625 26.03 -9.49 28.98
N ARG A 626 25.55 -8.48 29.71
CA ARG A 626 24.12 -8.24 29.87
C ARG A 626 23.62 -7.24 28.86
N GLY A 627 22.92 -7.78 27.87
CA GLY A 627 22.11 -6.98 26.96
C GLY A 627 21.29 -5.90 27.66
N SER A 628 21.50 -4.69 27.20
CA SER A 628 21.10 -3.44 27.83
C SER A 628 19.62 -3.08 27.61
N GLN A 629 18.90 -3.99 26.93
CA GLN A 629 17.44 -4.18 26.78
C GLN A 629 16.67 -3.14 25.95
N ILE A 630 16.39 -3.56 24.74
CA ILE A 630 16.51 -2.68 23.58
C ILE A 630 15.16 -2.69 22.82
N SER A 631 14.49 -1.53 22.58
CA SER A 631 13.22 -1.52 21.78
C SER A 631 12.74 -0.37 20.80
N SER A 632 13.30 0.82 20.48
CA SER A 632 13.04 1.66 19.22
C SER A 632 14.07 2.76 18.88
N PHE A 633 14.36 2.92 17.60
CA PHE A 633 15.26 3.95 17.11
C PHE A 633 14.53 4.69 15.94
N PHE A 634 14.00 5.93 16.04
CA PHE A 634 12.98 6.50 15.08
C PHE A 634 13.12 7.86 14.23
N GLY A 635 13.60 9.07 14.61
CA GLY A 635 13.98 10.18 13.68
C GLY A 635 13.77 11.65 14.14
N TRP A 636 14.71 12.63 13.89
CA TRP A 636 14.59 14.15 13.73
C TRP A 636 15.82 15.26 13.81
N LYS A 637 16.04 16.26 12.87
CA LYS A 637 17.39 16.87 12.40
C LYS A 637 18.69 16.28 13.01
N GLY A 638 19.30 15.36 12.30
CA GLY A 638 20.65 14.89 12.56
C GLY A 638 20.96 14.22 13.91
N LYS A 639 20.28 14.40 15.06
CA LYS A 639 20.57 13.53 16.24
C LYS A 639 19.65 12.32 16.29
N ALA A 640 19.77 11.34 17.20
CA ALA A 640 18.93 10.12 17.11
C ALA A 640 18.41 9.28 18.37
N TYR A 641 17.37 9.57 19.18
CA TYR A 641 16.91 9.16 20.58
C TYR A 641 16.61 7.64 20.89
N PHE A 642 16.91 7.07 22.10
CA PHE A 642 16.97 5.65 22.64
C PHE A 642 17.03 5.68 24.18
N SER A 643 16.34 4.87 24.98
CA SER A 643 15.97 5.05 26.40
C SER A 643 16.17 3.92 27.43
N ALA A 644 17.28 3.71 28.16
CA ALA A 644 17.26 2.76 29.30
C ALA A 644 18.34 2.82 30.40
N ARG A 645 18.63 1.64 30.95
CA ARG A 645 19.36 1.30 32.17
C ARG A 645 20.83 1.72 32.08
N ASP A 646 21.68 1.19 32.93
CA ASP A 646 23.15 1.14 32.76
C ASP A 646 23.74 0.20 33.85
N GLY A 647 22.94 -0.79 34.26
CA GLY A 647 23.11 -1.51 35.51
C GLY A 647 22.75 -0.73 36.79
N ARG A 648 22.75 0.62 36.76
CA ARG A 648 22.52 1.47 37.95
C ARG A 648 21.15 2.13 37.91
N ARG A 649 20.91 2.88 36.85
CA ARG A 649 19.57 3.32 36.50
C ARG A 649 18.77 2.10 36.13
N GLY A 650 17.51 2.17 36.49
CA GLY A 650 16.50 1.40 35.82
C GLY A 650 16.44 1.85 34.39
N LYS A 651 15.48 1.30 33.70
CA LYS A 651 14.88 1.86 32.50
C LYS A 651 15.00 3.46 32.46
N GLU A 652 16.08 4.13 31.97
CA GLU A 652 16.29 5.61 31.96
C GLU A 652 16.72 6.37 30.63
N LEU A 653 17.17 7.67 30.61
CA LEU A 653 17.12 8.61 29.44
C LEU A 653 18.47 9.19 28.93
N TRP A 654 18.68 9.44 27.62
CA TRP A 654 19.93 9.42 26.84
C TRP A 654 20.04 10.36 25.61
N VAL A 655 21.26 10.41 25.07
CA VAL A 655 21.90 11.11 23.91
C VAL A 655 22.98 10.15 23.26
N THR A 656 23.39 10.31 21.99
CA THR A 656 24.51 9.64 21.21
C THR A 656 25.08 10.63 20.19
N ASP A 657 26.21 10.34 19.51
CA ASP A 657 26.51 10.93 18.19
C ASP A 657 27.07 10.08 17.05
N GLY A 658 27.23 8.77 17.22
CA GLY A 658 27.89 7.94 16.19
C GLY A 658 29.41 8.01 16.26
N SER A 659 29.93 9.04 16.92
CA SER A 659 30.99 8.78 17.87
C SER A 659 30.41 8.17 19.17
N PRO A 660 31.25 7.48 19.95
CA PRO A 660 31.01 7.14 21.35
C PRO A 660 30.70 8.37 22.23
N LYS A 661 31.32 9.52 21.96
CA LYS A 661 31.30 10.69 22.86
C LYS A 661 29.95 11.38 22.96
N GLY A 662 29.12 11.28 21.92
CA GLY A 662 27.75 11.74 22.10
C GLY A 662 26.94 10.80 23.00
N THR A 663 27.35 9.53 23.19
CA THR A 663 26.58 8.41 23.80
C THR A 663 26.58 8.50 25.33
N ALA A 664 25.47 8.95 25.90
CA ALA A 664 25.36 9.22 27.32
C ALA A 664 23.89 9.28 27.75
N PRO A 665 23.57 9.15 29.05
CA PRO A 665 22.29 9.61 29.57
C PRO A 665 22.14 11.13 29.34
N LEU A 666 20.91 11.64 29.25
CA LEU A 666 20.60 13.06 29.08
C LEU A 666 19.54 13.58 30.07
N LYS A 667 18.87 12.70 30.82
CA LYS A 667 18.17 12.99 32.08
C LYS A 667 17.86 11.68 32.79
N GLU A 668 17.55 11.78 34.08
CA GLU A 668 16.86 10.77 34.86
C GLU A 668 15.47 11.35 35.24
N ILE A 669 14.37 10.65 34.92
CA ILE A 669 13.00 11.10 35.21
C ILE A 669 12.35 10.22 36.27
N GLU A 670 12.55 8.91 36.31
CA GLU A 670 12.43 8.19 37.59
C GLU A 670 13.81 7.77 38.10
N PRO A 671 14.34 8.48 39.11
CA PRO A 671 15.61 8.13 39.73
C PRO A 671 15.70 6.66 40.15
N GLY A 672 16.78 6.00 39.75
CA GLY A 672 17.11 4.65 40.20
C GLY A 672 16.45 3.47 39.44
N PRO A 673 16.41 2.27 40.04
CA PRO A 673 16.37 0.98 39.34
C PRO A 673 15.02 0.58 38.73
N GLN A 674 13.93 1.23 39.16
CA GLN A 674 12.61 1.06 38.56
C GLN A 674 12.71 1.47 37.09
N GLY A 675 13.12 2.73 36.91
CA GLY A 675 13.26 3.38 35.64
C GLY A 675 11.92 3.46 34.91
N SER A 676 11.75 4.53 34.19
CA SER A 676 10.43 5.04 33.99
C SER A 676 9.65 4.33 32.85
N ALA A 677 10.28 3.75 31.81
CA ALA A 677 9.90 2.59 30.93
C ALA A 677 8.97 2.62 29.61
N PRO A 678 9.38 3.14 28.41
CA PRO A 678 8.66 4.07 27.43
C PRO A 678 7.23 3.86 26.82
N GLY A 679 6.75 4.84 26.00
CA GLY A 679 5.63 4.77 25.00
C GLY A 679 5.57 5.77 23.77
N PHE A 680 4.96 5.31 22.69
CA PHE A 680 4.60 5.79 21.34
C PHE A 680 5.27 6.92 20.41
N PHE A 681 6.21 7.82 20.82
CA PHE A 681 7.07 8.87 20.09
C PHE A 681 6.74 9.81 18.89
N ALA A 682 7.09 11.14 19.04
CA ALA A 682 7.79 12.20 18.17
C ALA A 682 7.50 13.82 18.00
N PRO A 683 7.16 14.52 16.85
CA PRO A 683 7.05 16.00 16.59
C PRO A 683 5.79 16.94 16.57
N PHE A 684 6.03 18.29 16.47
CA PHE A 684 5.09 19.46 16.41
C PHE A 684 5.58 20.93 16.63
N ALA A 685 5.83 21.79 15.63
CA ALA A 685 6.14 23.21 15.96
C ALA A 685 7.41 23.40 16.85
N GLY A 686 8.40 22.53 16.65
CA GLY A 686 9.77 22.80 16.99
C GLY A 686 10.25 22.72 18.45
N LYS A 687 9.70 21.77 19.21
CA LYS A 687 10.06 21.40 20.58
C LYS A 687 10.09 19.79 20.71
N LEU A 688 9.75 19.00 21.78
CA LEU A 688 9.74 17.51 22.05
C LEU A 688 9.51 17.12 23.55
N PHE A 689 8.89 15.94 23.77
CA PHE A 689 7.63 15.82 24.55
C PHE A 689 7.37 14.19 24.75
N PHE A 690 6.88 13.53 25.90
CA PHE A 690 6.89 12.15 26.66
C PHE A 690 5.60 11.51 27.69
N SER A 691 5.30 10.58 28.79
CA SER A 691 5.25 9.00 29.25
C SER A 691 6.32 7.97 29.76
N ALA A 692 6.77 7.95 31.06
CA ALA A 692 7.85 7.49 32.01
C ALA A 692 7.36 7.49 33.46
N THR A 693 7.11 6.30 34.00
CA THR A 693 6.60 6.09 35.35
C THR A 693 7.45 6.83 36.34
N GLN A 694 7.04 8.05 36.68
CA GLN A 694 7.29 8.57 37.99
C GLN A 694 6.23 7.92 38.87
N SER A 695 6.65 7.24 39.92
CA SER A 695 5.77 6.55 40.87
C SER A 695 4.88 7.53 41.65
N ARG A 696 5.14 8.83 41.50
CA ARG A 696 4.26 9.91 41.94
C ARG A 696 3.09 10.22 40.98
N LEU A 697 3.13 9.76 39.72
CA LEU A 697 2.28 10.30 38.66
C LEU A 697 1.92 9.38 37.42
N GLY A 698 2.45 8.15 37.21
CA GLY A 698 1.83 7.06 36.36
C GLY A 698 2.39 6.72 34.93
N ARG A 699 1.60 6.35 33.89
CA ARG A 699 2.04 6.41 32.44
C ARG A 699 1.19 7.29 31.47
N GLU A 700 1.46 8.57 31.12
CA GLU A 700 1.48 9.88 31.89
C GLU A 700 2.45 11.14 31.31
N LEU A 701 2.45 12.52 31.46
CA LEU A 701 3.13 13.62 30.63
C LEU A 701 4.05 14.90 31.21
N TRP A 702 5.17 15.35 30.58
CA TRP A 702 6.26 16.41 30.83
C TRP A 702 6.50 17.50 29.72
N VAL A 703 7.72 17.91 29.29
CA VAL A 703 8.23 18.85 28.21
C VAL A 703 9.75 18.66 28.15
N THR A 704 10.52 18.71 27.03
CA THR A 704 12.00 18.81 27.06
C THR A 704 12.62 20.19 26.69
N ASP A 705 13.93 20.30 26.38
CA ASP A 705 14.53 21.24 25.42
C ASP A 705 15.83 20.69 24.79
N GLY A 706 16.07 19.37 24.91
CA GLY A 706 17.14 18.56 24.31
C GLY A 706 18.58 18.95 24.67
N SER A 707 18.78 20.13 25.22
CA SER A 707 19.52 20.16 26.48
C SER A 707 18.74 19.37 27.55
N THR A 708 19.40 18.96 28.63
CA THR A 708 18.70 18.39 29.79
C THR A 708 17.67 19.35 30.40
N ALA A 709 17.94 20.66 30.36
CA ALA A 709 17.22 21.67 31.15
C ALA A 709 15.71 21.65 30.90
N GLY A 710 15.31 21.50 29.65
CA GLY A 710 13.90 21.55 29.35
C GLY A 710 13.16 20.29 29.71
N THR A 711 13.77 19.10 29.94
CA THR A 711 13.00 17.89 30.40
C THR A 711 12.39 18.19 31.78
N LYS A 712 11.09 18.44 31.88
CA LYS A 712 10.35 18.75 33.13
C LYS A 712 8.85 18.51 32.95
N LEU A 713 8.03 18.48 34.00
CA LEU A 713 6.55 18.48 33.89
C LEU A 713 6.03 19.69 33.09
N PHE A 714 4.81 19.66 32.54
CA PHE A 714 4.17 20.93 32.09
C PHE A 714 2.70 21.09 32.44
N LEU A 715 1.94 20.01 32.49
CA LEU A 715 0.59 19.90 33.01
C LEU A 715 0.33 18.41 33.15
N ASP A 716 -0.46 18.16 34.19
CA ASP A 716 -1.17 17.03 34.79
C ASP A 716 -2.37 16.52 33.89
N LEU A 717 -2.84 15.22 33.79
CA LEU A 717 -4.18 14.75 33.21
C LEU A 717 -5.52 14.32 34.01
N LEU A 718 -5.61 13.57 35.13
CA LEU A 718 -6.65 13.59 36.23
C LEU A 718 -6.14 13.11 37.64
N VAL A 719 -6.09 14.01 38.63
CA VAL A 719 -4.89 14.31 39.46
C VAL A 719 -4.45 13.22 40.46
N GLY A 720 -3.13 13.02 40.65
CA GLY A 720 -2.55 12.02 41.56
C GLY A 720 -1.65 10.95 40.92
N LYS A 721 -1.86 9.67 41.26
CA LYS A 721 -0.98 8.52 40.91
C LYS A 721 -1.60 7.49 39.95
N ALA A 722 -2.75 7.82 39.33
CA ALA A 722 -3.39 6.92 38.38
C ALA A 722 -2.51 6.73 37.12
N SER A 723 -2.96 5.94 36.14
CA SER A 723 -2.21 5.74 34.91
C SER A 723 -3.10 5.75 33.69
N SER A 724 -2.72 6.62 32.77
CA SER A 724 -3.39 6.87 31.53
C SER A 724 -3.27 5.80 30.46
N GLY A 725 -2.22 4.97 30.57
CA GLY A 725 -2.10 3.71 29.85
C GLY A 725 -1.57 3.81 28.42
N VAL A 726 -1.16 5.01 27.99
CA VAL A 726 -1.46 5.56 26.66
C VAL A 726 -0.73 4.94 25.45
N ARG A 727 -1.33 4.94 24.24
CA ARG A 727 -0.77 4.26 23.05
C ARG A 727 -1.03 4.92 21.69
N TYR A 728 -0.05 4.87 20.79
CA TYR A 728 -0.08 5.19 19.35
C TYR A 728 -0.18 6.68 19.00
N LEU A 729 0.63 7.14 18.05
CA LEU A 729 1.19 8.50 18.13
C LEU A 729 1.58 9.02 16.72
N LYS A 730 1.03 10.14 16.15
CA LYS A 730 0.94 10.45 14.69
C LYS A 730 0.92 11.95 14.26
N SER A 731 0.60 12.37 13.01
CA SER A 731 1.01 13.66 12.32
C SER A 731 0.34 14.37 10.99
N LEU A 732 -0.86 15.01 10.86
CA LEU A 732 -1.49 15.81 9.69
C LEU A 732 -1.93 17.19 10.18
N ASN A 733 -1.93 18.51 9.67
CA ASN A 733 -2.59 19.96 9.91
C ASN A 733 -2.82 21.08 11.18
N ASN A 734 -2.14 21.61 12.31
CA ASN A 734 -0.83 21.74 13.18
C ASN A 734 -0.82 21.39 14.73
N LYS A 735 -0.73 20.11 15.17
CA LYS A 735 -1.38 19.57 16.43
C LYS A 735 -1.26 17.98 16.69
N LEU A 736 -1.40 17.33 17.90
CA LEU A 736 -1.13 15.88 18.29
C LEU A 736 -1.84 15.35 19.57
N PHE A 737 -1.91 14.02 19.76
CA PHE A 737 -3.16 13.25 19.94
C PHE A 737 -3.17 11.98 20.95
N PHE A 738 -2.69 10.68 20.74
CA PHE A 738 -2.56 9.46 21.69
C PHE A 738 -3.15 7.95 21.56
N SER A 739 -3.48 7.25 22.71
CA SER A 739 -4.72 6.41 22.98
C SER A 739 -5.02 5.92 24.44
N ALA A 740 -6.18 6.21 25.09
CA ALA A 740 -6.16 6.66 26.51
C ALA A 740 -7.34 6.59 27.52
N GLY A 741 -7.06 6.11 28.74
CA GLY A 741 -8.06 5.74 29.77
C GLY A 741 -8.55 6.79 30.79
N THR A 742 -9.88 7.03 30.92
CA THR A 742 -10.50 7.55 32.18
C THR A 742 -11.26 6.52 33.00
N PRO A 743 -11.40 6.70 34.33
CA PRO A 743 -12.29 5.92 35.19
C PRO A 743 -13.77 5.94 34.78
N ASN A 744 -14.25 7.03 34.17
CA ASN A 744 -15.67 7.24 33.85
C ASN A 744 -16.01 6.99 32.36
N HIS A 745 -14.99 6.79 31.53
CA HIS A 745 -15.08 6.85 30.06
C HIS A 745 -14.23 5.80 29.34
N GLY A 746 -13.30 5.08 30.00
CA GLY A 746 -12.45 4.07 29.34
C GLY A 746 -11.33 4.64 28.47
N ALA A 747 -10.65 3.76 27.71
CA ALA A 747 -9.57 4.12 26.79
C ALA A 747 -10.09 4.69 25.47
N GLU A 748 -10.22 6.01 25.53
CA GLU A 748 -10.85 6.95 24.62
C GLU A 748 -9.84 8.04 24.26
N LEU A 749 -10.26 9.25 23.85
CA LEU A 749 -9.84 9.68 22.52
C LEU A 749 -9.33 11.16 22.16
N TRP A 750 -8.05 11.65 22.30
CA TRP A 750 -7.70 12.99 22.85
C TRP A 750 -6.77 14.20 22.35
N VAL A 751 -7.11 15.52 22.66
CA VAL A 751 -6.76 16.84 21.95
C VAL A 751 -6.20 18.11 22.76
N SER A 752 -5.33 18.96 22.16
CA SER A 752 -4.07 19.71 22.53
C SER A 752 -3.60 20.81 21.51
N ASP A 753 -2.76 21.78 21.87
CA ASP A 753 -2.55 23.04 21.10
C ASP A 753 -1.12 23.56 21.02
N GLY A 754 -0.50 23.59 22.18
CA GLY A 754 0.81 24.08 22.49
C GLY A 754 0.98 25.02 23.69
N THR A 755 -0.11 25.25 24.41
CA THR A 755 -0.28 25.83 25.76
C THR A 755 -0.96 24.85 26.76
N ILE A 756 -1.86 25.22 27.68
CA ILE A 756 -2.46 24.31 28.73
C ILE A 756 -4.02 24.25 28.71
N THR A 757 -4.65 25.08 27.89
CA THR A 757 -6.10 25.39 27.88
C THR A 757 -7.02 24.55 26.97
N GLY A 758 -6.94 24.66 25.62
CA GLY A 758 -7.48 23.68 24.67
C GLY A 758 -6.81 22.31 24.83
N THR A 759 -7.16 21.64 25.91
CA THR A 759 -6.52 20.49 26.57
C THR A 759 -7.67 19.64 27.12
N ARG A 760 -8.14 18.67 26.33
CA ARG A 760 -9.55 18.62 26.02
C ARG A 760 -10.07 17.20 25.53
N ARG A 761 -10.63 16.12 26.26
CA ARG A 761 -11.62 14.84 26.08
C ARG A 761 -12.88 14.62 25.05
N ILE A 762 -12.94 13.65 24.08
CA ILE A 762 -13.88 13.25 22.94
C ILE A 762 -15.09 12.44 23.48
N LYS A 763 -15.00 11.15 23.22
CA LYS A 763 -15.94 10.06 23.01
C LYS A 763 -15.07 8.93 23.51
N ASP A 764 -15.42 8.17 24.53
CA ASP A 764 -16.71 7.53 24.70
C ASP A 764 -17.16 6.79 23.43
N ILE A 765 -16.28 6.43 22.43
CA ILE A 765 -16.82 5.82 21.19
C ILE A 765 -17.62 4.61 21.63
N PHE A 766 -17.01 3.87 22.55
CA PHE A 766 -17.68 3.07 23.55
C PHE A 766 -18.18 3.99 24.68
N PRO A 767 -19.49 4.27 24.82
CA PRO A 767 -19.95 5.24 25.81
C PRO A 767 -19.87 4.71 27.25
N GLY A 768 -19.54 5.58 28.20
CA GLY A 768 -19.28 5.21 29.60
C GLY A 768 -17.91 4.55 29.81
N PRO A 769 -17.66 3.86 30.94
CA PRO A 769 -16.32 3.52 31.42
C PRO A 769 -15.58 2.39 30.68
N ARG A 770 -15.88 2.15 29.39
CA ARG A 770 -15.31 1.07 28.57
C ARG A 770 -14.50 1.68 27.42
N SER A 771 -13.49 0.95 26.98
CA SER A 771 -12.50 1.42 26.00
C SER A 771 -12.86 1.05 24.56
N SER A 772 -12.62 1.98 23.65
CA SER A 772 -12.76 1.83 22.20
C SER A 772 -11.50 1.31 21.50
N TYR A 773 -10.37 1.26 22.22
CA TYR A 773 -9.03 0.87 21.77
C TYR A 773 -8.63 1.37 20.37
N PRO A 774 -8.60 2.69 20.15
CA PRO A 774 -8.32 3.23 18.82
C PRO A 774 -6.82 3.07 18.45
N MET A 775 -6.49 2.71 17.21
CA MET A 775 -5.10 2.65 16.71
C MET A 775 -4.90 3.20 15.26
N PRO A 776 -3.93 4.13 15.06
CA PRO A 776 -3.51 4.64 13.76
C PRO A 776 -3.27 3.57 12.69
N LEU A 777 -3.77 3.80 11.47
CA LEU A 777 -3.23 3.16 10.28
C LEU A 777 -2.48 4.15 9.35
N GLY A 778 -3.06 5.29 8.94
CA GLY A 778 -2.28 6.32 8.25
C GLY A 778 -2.96 7.45 7.45
N VAL A 779 -2.50 7.68 6.20
CA VAL A 779 -1.83 8.97 5.90
C VAL A 779 -2.36 9.73 4.66
N LEU A 780 -3.58 10.26 4.58
CA LEU A 780 -4.09 10.95 3.37
C LEU A 780 -4.11 12.52 3.30
N GLY A 781 -3.14 13.14 2.61
CA GLY A 781 -2.86 14.57 2.23
C GLY A 781 -3.45 15.82 2.92
N THR A 782 -4.42 15.73 3.81
CA THR A 782 -4.81 16.73 4.80
C THR A 782 -5.60 16.05 5.90
N LYS A 783 -5.45 14.72 6.08
CA LYS A 783 -6.60 13.91 6.44
C LYS A 783 -6.34 12.39 6.81
N LEU A 784 -6.66 12.01 8.06
CA LEU A 784 -6.51 10.71 8.81
C LEU A 784 -7.18 9.36 8.40
N ILE A 785 -6.54 8.17 8.61
CA ILE A 785 -7.23 6.82 8.56
C ILE A 785 -6.91 5.67 9.62
N LEU A 786 -7.81 5.17 10.51
CA LEU A 786 -7.54 4.31 11.73
C LEU A 786 -8.34 3.01 11.90
N VAL A 787 -8.25 2.38 13.10
CA VAL A 787 -9.21 1.38 13.62
C VAL A 787 -9.71 1.66 15.05
N ALA A 788 -11.00 1.44 15.38
CA ALA A 788 -11.56 1.57 16.74
C ALA A 788 -12.93 0.87 16.91
N ASN A 789 -13.47 0.81 18.14
CA ASN A 789 -14.74 0.16 18.49
C ASN A 789 -15.71 1.06 19.27
N ASP A 790 -16.99 1.09 18.88
CA ASP A 790 -18.03 1.89 19.54
C ASP A 790 -18.97 1.12 20.48
N GLY A 791 -18.67 -0.16 20.73
CA GLY A 791 -19.51 -1.06 21.51
C GLY A 791 -20.72 -1.59 20.75
N ILE A 792 -20.92 -1.21 19.48
CA ILE A 792 -22.04 -1.62 18.63
C ILE A 792 -21.53 -2.42 17.41
N HIS A 793 -20.48 -1.92 16.75
CA HIS A 793 -20.03 -2.40 15.43
C HIS A 793 -18.64 -3.09 15.44
N GLY A 794 -18.10 -3.47 16.60
CA GLY A 794 -16.78 -4.11 16.67
C GLY A 794 -15.61 -3.17 16.35
N VAL A 795 -14.40 -3.71 16.11
CA VAL A 795 -13.22 -2.92 15.73
C VAL A 795 -13.13 -2.79 14.22
N GLU A 796 -13.39 -1.58 13.76
CA GLU A 796 -13.64 -1.19 12.37
C GLU A 796 -12.79 0.04 12.00
N PRO A 797 -12.81 0.58 10.76
CA PRO A 797 -11.90 1.67 10.37
C PRO A 797 -12.40 3.11 10.72
N TRP A 798 -11.54 4.16 10.92
CA TRP A 798 -11.95 5.55 11.34
C TRP A 798 -11.01 6.75 10.73
N VAL A 799 -11.08 8.08 11.12
CA VAL A 799 -10.75 9.52 10.65
C VAL A 799 -10.06 10.26 11.84
N SER A 800 -9.61 11.54 11.66
CA SER A 800 -9.99 12.79 12.42
C SER A 800 -9.30 14.17 12.28
N ASP A 801 -9.95 15.24 12.77
CA ASP A 801 -9.36 16.57 12.88
C ASP A 801 -9.28 17.40 14.25
N GLY A 802 -10.24 17.50 15.21
CA GLY A 802 -10.81 18.44 16.34
C GLY A 802 -11.93 19.73 16.38
N THR A 803 -13.28 20.02 16.18
CA THR A 803 -14.75 19.78 15.71
C THR A 803 -15.73 18.60 15.87
N THR A 804 -16.65 18.60 16.86
CA THR A 804 -17.30 17.36 17.36
C THR A 804 -17.96 16.43 16.38
N LYS A 805 -18.55 17.01 15.35
CA LYS A 805 -19.37 16.23 14.44
C LYS A 805 -18.56 15.44 13.45
N GLY A 806 -17.27 15.21 13.66
CA GLY A 806 -16.44 14.67 12.62
C GLY A 806 -16.46 13.16 12.37
N THR A 807 -17.18 12.30 13.14
CA THR A 807 -17.11 10.81 13.17
C THR A 807 -18.29 10.20 12.61
N ILE A 808 -18.00 9.02 12.13
CA ILE A 808 -18.80 7.83 12.24
C ILE A 808 -17.91 6.68 11.94
N LEU A 809 -18.01 5.51 12.55
CA LEU A 809 -17.49 4.26 11.98
C LEU A 809 -17.27 4.29 10.45
N LEU A 810 -16.05 4.07 9.88
CA LEU A 810 -15.83 4.06 8.41
C LEU A 810 -16.90 3.19 7.79
N HIS A 811 -16.83 1.91 8.07
CA HIS A 811 -17.83 0.99 7.61
C HIS A 811 -17.94 -0.06 8.67
N ASP A 812 -19.14 -0.57 8.83
CA ASP A 812 -19.28 -1.88 9.40
C ASP A 812 -18.87 -2.89 8.31
N ILE A 813 -17.58 -3.26 8.25
CA ILE A 813 -17.08 -4.25 7.29
C ILE A 813 -17.43 -5.68 7.78
N ASN A 814 -17.62 -5.87 9.08
CA ASN A 814 -17.98 -7.15 9.69
C ASN A 814 -19.32 -7.06 10.48
N PRO A 815 -20.47 -6.94 9.77
CA PRO A 815 -21.77 -6.56 10.32
C PRO A 815 -22.12 -7.06 11.73
N GLY A 816 -22.15 -6.13 12.68
CA GLY A 816 -22.49 -6.36 14.09
C GLY A 816 -21.31 -6.19 15.05
N PRO A 817 -21.34 -6.78 16.26
CA PRO A 817 -20.35 -6.51 17.31
C PRO A 817 -18.98 -7.18 17.10
N LEU A 818 -18.68 -7.70 15.91
CA LEU A 818 -17.46 -8.44 15.59
C LEU A 818 -16.50 -7.57 14.76
N PRO A 819 -15.19 -7.58 15.04
CA PRO A 819 -14.23 -6.70 14.35
C PRO A 819 -13.86 -7.17 12.94
N SER A 820 -13.78 -6.26 11.97
CA SER A 820 -13.14 -6.46 10.67
C SER A 820 -11.63 -6.28 10.70
N MET A 821 -11.10 -5.55 11.68
CA MET A 821 -9.66 -5.36 11.81
C MET A 821 -9.19 -5.71 13.20
N ARG A 822 -8.01 -6.33 13.27
CA ARG A 822 -7.44 -6.80 14.54
C ARG A 822 -6.47 -5.74 15.04
N PRO A 823 -6.81 -4.93 16.07
CA PRO A 823 -5.93 -3.86 16.55
C PRO A 823 -4.60 -4.36 17.13
N TYR A 824 -4.41 -5.69 17.22
CA TYR A 824 -3.20 -6.36 17.73
C TYR A 824 -2.73 -7.53 16.83
N GLY A 825 -3.05 -7.51 15.53
CA GLY A 825 -2.62 -8.55 14.56
C GLY A 825 -1.52 -8.07 13.58
N PRO A 826 -0.61 -8.95 13.12
CA PRO A 826 0.40 -8.58 12.13
C PRO A 826 -0.20 -8.19 10.75
N SER A 827 -1.43 -8.63 10.47
CA SER A 827 -2.18 -8.38 9.24
C SER A 827 -2.73 -6.95 9.07
N ASN A 828 -2.56 -6.07 10.07
CA ASN A 828 -2.96 -4.65 9.97
C ASN A 828 -1.85 -3.74 9.37
N ARG A 829 -0.75 -4.31 8.85
CA ARG A 829 0.51 -3.60 8.56
C ARG A 829 0.53 -2.68 7.32
N PHE A 830 -0.58 -2.54 6.60
CA PHE A 830 -0.58 -1.88 5.29
C PHE A 830 -1.49 -0.68 5.33
N LEU A 831 -0.87 0.49 5.37
CA LEU A 831 -1.56 1.68 4.94
C LEU A 831 -0.61 2.63 4.23
N GLU A 832 -0.97 3.00 3.00
CA GLU A 832 -0.08 3.81 2.19
C GLU A 832 -0.77 4.65 1.12
N THR A 833 -0.13 5.77 0.77
CA THR A 833 -0.86 7.01 0.54
C THR A 833 -0.22 7.97 -0.44
N SER A 834 -1.03 8.53 -1.33
CA SER A 834 -0.71 9.75 -2.08
C SER A 834 -1.27 10.98 -1.35
N THR A 835 -1.11 12.18 -1.91
CA THR A 835 -1.81 13.41 -1.47
C THR A 835 -3.33 13.37 -1.72
N ARG A 836 -3.87 12.17 -1.95
CA ARG A 836 -5.09 11.96 -2.73
C ARG A 836 -5.82 10.62 -2.50
N TYR A 837 -5.12 9.58 -2.08
CA TYR A 837 -5.68 8.27 -1.73
C TYR A 837 -4.88 7.65 -0.59
N PHE A 838 -5.50 6.71 0.10
CA PHE A 838 -4.83 5.74 0.95
C PHE A 838 -5.38 4.36 0.64
N TYR A 839 -4.59 3.32 0.87
CA TYR A 839 -4.96 1.92 0.65
C TYR A 839 -4.74 1.16 1.95
N PHE A 840 -5.63 0.25 2.37
CA PHE A 840 -5.60 -0.46 3.67
C PHE A 840 -6.18 -1.88 3.59
N ARG A 841 -6.31 -2.64 4.68
CA ARG A 841 -6.80 -4.04 4.63
C ARG A 841 -7.80 -4.35 5.76
N ALA A 842 -8.88 -5.08 5.47
CA ALA A 842 -9.90 -5.47 6.46
C ALA A 842 -10.64 -6.77 6.12
N TYR A 843 -11.20 -7.43 7.16
CA TYR A 843 -11.89 -8.72 7.10
C TYR A 843 -13.42 -8.58 7.04
N SER A 844 -14.08 -9.32 6.14
CA SER A 844 -15.52 -9.60 6.27
C SER A 844 -15.79 -11.11 6.31
N PRO A 845 -16.87 -11.57 6.97
CA PRO A 845 -17.31 -12.97 6.91
C PRO A 845 -17.73 -13.44 5.52
N LYS A 846 -17.94 -12.51 4.57
CA LYS A 846 -18.35 -12.81 3.19
C LYS A 846 -17.20 -12.99 2.21
N THR A 847 -16.08 -12.30 2.41
CA THR A 847 -14.96 -12.25 1.46
C THR A 847 -13.66 -12.86 2.01
N GLY A 848 -13.41 -12.73 3.30
CA GLY A 848 -12.07 -12.92 3.87
C GLY A 848 -11.37 -11.58 4.10
N HIS A 849 -10.04 -11.56 3.98
CA HIS A 849 -9.15 -10.47 4.40
C HIS A 849 -8.67 -9.66 3.20
N GLU A 850 -9.44 -8.65 2.80
CA GLU A 850 -9.25 -7.98 1.51
C GLU A 850 -8.45 -6.69 1.62
N LEU A 851 -7.84 -6.27 0.50
CA LEU A 851 -7.32 -4.91 0.33
C LEU A 851 -8.49 -3.93 0.21
N TRP A 852 -8.28 -2.67 0.57
CA TRP A 852 -9.22 -1.56 0.52
C TRP A 852 -8.45 -0.27 0.14
N ARG A 853 -9.15 0.82 -0.14
CA ARG A 853 -8.76 2.22 -0.36
C ARG A 853 -9.78 3.10 0.33
N SER A 854 -9.42 4.32 0.67
CA SER A 854 -10.39 5.39 0.61
C SER A 854 -9.64 6.68 0.26
N ASP A 855 -10.37 7.75 -0.04
CA ASP A 855 -9.82 9.10 -0.06
C ASP A 855 -10.11 9.86 1.23
N GLY A 856 -10.99 9.29 2.07
CA GLY A 856 -11.31 9.67 3.43
C GLY A 856 -12.44 10.69 3.60
N THR A 857 -13.57 10.40 2.99
CA THR A 857 -14.82 10.81 3.62
C THR A 857 -15.70 9.57 3.59
N PRO A 858 -17.01 9.75 3.70
CA PRO A 858 -17.95 8.72 3.37
C PRO A 858 -17.89 8.07 1.98
N GLN A 859 -18.88 8.06 1.09
CA GLN A 859 -19.85 6.97 1.00
C GLN A 859 -19.77 5.38 0.92
N GLY A 860 -18.74 4.52 0.69
CA GLY A 860 -18.72 3.06 1.16
C GLY A 860 -17.58 2.15 1.83
N THR A 861 -16.24 2.32 1.83
CA THR A 861 -15.19 1.33 2.28
C THR A 861 -13.77 1.42 1.61
N ILE A 862 -13.57 1.60 0.32
CA ILE A 862 -13.60 0.60 -0.77
C ILE A 862 -12.57 -0.49 -0.53
N LEU A 863 -12.99 -1.70 -0.24
CA LEU A 863 -12.49 -3.00 -0.71
C LEU A 863 -11.79 -2.78 -2.09
N LEU A 864 -10.59 -3.31 -2.46
CA LEU A 864 -9.76 -2.93 -3.64
C LEU A 864 -8.91 -4.08 -4.26
N PRO A 865 -9.37 -4.86 -5.26
CA PRO A 865 -10.43 -5.84 -5.15
C PRO A 865 -10.29 -7.05 -4.14
N GLU A 866 -10.89 -8.21 -4.47
CA GLU A 866 -10.42 -9.61 -4.19
C GLU A 866 -9.47 -10.12 -5.31
N VAL A 867 -8.27 -10.70 -5.06
CA VAL A 867 -7.15 -10.92 -6.07
C VAL A 867 -7.61 -11.44 -7.40
N GLN A 868 -8.51 -12.38 -7.25
CA GLN A 868 -9.28 -13.10 -8.19
C GLN A 868 -10.63 -13.25 -7.51
N PRO A 869 -11.70 -13.60 -8.22
CA PRO A 869 -12.96 -13.83 -7.57
C PRO A 869 -12.95 -15.11 -6.76
N GLY A 870 -13.52 -14.97 -5.57
CA GLY A 870 -14.21 -16.03 -4.88
C GLY A 870 -13.73 -16.18 -3.44
N PRO A 871 -14.61 -16.56 -2.52
CA PRO A 871 -14.17 -16.96 -1.20
C PRO A 871 -13.27 -18.21 -1.35
N PRO A 872 -11.98 -18.20 -0.96
CA PRO A 872 -11.26 -17.21 -0.13
C PRO A 872 -10.04 -16.54 -0.81
N SER A 873 -9.99 -15.21 -0.92
CA SER A 873 -9.17 -14.54 -1.94
C SER A 873 -7.90 -13.78 -1.49
N SER A 874 -6.90 -14.50 -0.98
CA SER A 874 -5.53 -14.01 -0.63
C SER A 874 -5.40 -12.93 0.47
N ASP A 875 -4.21 -12.87 1.08
CA ASP A 875 -3.90 -12.11 2.29
C ASP A 875 -2.84 -11.01 1.96
N PRO A 876 -3.22 -9.78 1.57
CA PRO A 876 -2.28 -8.78 1.06
C PRO A 876 -1.41 -8.17 2.19
N ASP A 877 -0.09 -8.25 2.03
CA ASP A 877 0.98 -7.91 2.99
C ASP A 877 2.38 -8.00 2.30
N PRO A 878 3.25 -6.95 2.20
CA PRO A 878 3.04 -5.49 2.37
C PRO A 878 3.20 -4.59 1.11
N PHE A 879 2.65 -3.34 1.09
CA PHE A 879 2.82 -2.34 -0.01
C PHE A 879 3.64 -1.05 0.21
N VAL A 880 4.10 -0.43 -0.91
CA VAL A 880 4.85 0.85 -1.00
C VAL A 880 4.54 1.72 -2.26
N LEU A 881 4.72 3.05 -2.27
CA LEU A 881 4.34 3.99 -3.34
C LEU A 881 5.57 4.70 -3.91
N SER A 882 6.06 4.28 -5.08
CA SER A 882 7.26 4.84 -5.71
C SER A 882 6.96 5.47 -7.06
N GLY A 883 7.37 6.72 -7.26
CA GLY A 883 7.16 7.47 -8.52
C GLY A 883 5.68 7.70 -8.89
N GLY A 884 4.77 7.51 -7.94
CA GLY A 884 3.31 7.47 -8.13
C GLY A 884 2.67 6.09 -8.00
N TRP A 885 3.42 4.99 -7.84
CA TRP A 885 2.88 3.63 -8.05
C TRP A 885 2.96 2.62 -6.87
N ILE A 886 1.86 1.87 -6.57
CA ILE A 886 1.57 1.13 -5.29
C ILE A 886 1.91 -0.40 -5.22
N LEU A 887 3.09 -0.77 -4.71
CA LEU A 887 3.90 -2.02 -4.64
C LEU A 887 3.58 -3.11 -3.53
N MET A 888 2.51 -3.93 -3.56
CA MET A 888 1.99 -4.88 -2.50
C MET A 888 2.43 -6.35 -2.54
N ASP A 889 2.88 -6.98 -1.46
CA ASP A 889 2.93 -8.47 -1.36
C ASP A 889 1.58 -9.05 -0.95
N ALA A 890 1.34 -10.33 -1.23
CA ALA A 890 0.14 -11.05 -0.86
C ALA A 890 0.41 -12.56 -0.72
N GLU A 891 -0.20 -13.14 0.31
CA GLU A 891 -0.11 -14.56 0.63
C GLU A 891 -1.44 -15.25 0.28
N ASP A 892 -1.48 -15.97 -0.83
CA ASP A 892 -2.59 -16.88 -1.12
C ASP A 892 -2.32 -18.26 -0.51
N ARG A 893 -3.32 -18.81 0.19
CA ARG A 893 -3.23 -20.05 0.98
C ARG A 893 -3.04 -21.33 0.15
N LEU A 894 -3.12 -21.24 -1.18
CA LEU A 894 -2.83 -22.34 -2.11
C LEU A 894 -1.47 -22.14 -2.85
N LYS A 895 -0.80 -21.00 -2.63
CA LYS A 895 0.20 -20.44 -3.56
C LYS A 895 1.45 -19.80 -2.90
N GLY A 896 1.39 -19.05 -1.80
CA GLY A 896 2.58 -18.41 -1.13
C GLY A 896 2.88 -16.92 -1.46
N LYS A 897 3.86 -16.31 -0.77
CA LYS A 897 4.15 -14.83 -0.65
C LYS A 897 5.02 -14.18 -1.75
N GLU A 898 4.73 -12.91 -2.08
CA GLU A 898 4.84 -12.40 -3.47
C GLU A 898 4.34 -10.90 -3.72
N LEU A 899 5.13 -9.88 -4.22
CA LEU A 899 4.97 -8.35 -4.25
C LEU A 899 4.46 -7.56 -5.57
N PHE A 900 3.70 -6.40 -5.64
CA PHE A 900 2.83 -5.89 -6.81
C PHE A 900 2.57 -4.31 -7.08
N LYS A 901 2.72 -3.54 -8.24
CA LYS A 901 2.43 -1.99 -8.35
C LYS A 901 1.47 -1.26 -9.37
N PHE A 902 0.95 -0.06 -8.99
CA PHE A 902 -0.05 0.75 -9.75
C PHE A 902 0.13 2.31 -9.90
N PHE A 903 0.46 2.86 -11.10
CA PHE A 903 0.59 4.32 -11.46
C PHE A 903 -0.77 5.11 -11.42
N PRO A 904 -0.86 6.45 -11.26
CA PRO A 904 -2.14 7.19 -11.25
C PRO A 904 -2.26 8.19 -12.42
N GLY A 905 -2.50 7.69 -13.66
CA GLY A 905 -2.24 8.43 -14.92
C GLY A 905 -3.44 8.85 -15.82
N ALA A 906 -3.93 7.98 -16.72
CA ALA A 906 -4.71 8.34 -17.92
C ALA A 906 -6.23 7.99 -17.94
N SER A 907 -7.07 9.01 -18.13
CA SER A 907 -8.53 8.93 -18.33
C SER A 907 -8.98 8.92 -19.80
N GLY A 908 -9.97 8.09 -20.15
CA GLY A 908 -10.68 8.11 -21.44
C GLY A 908 -11.51 6.82 -21.67
N LYS A 909 -12.85 6.91 -21.57
CA LYS A 909 -13.82 5.78 -21.49
C LYS A 909 -13.81 4.80 -22.70
N PRO A 910 -14.46 3.61 -22.58
CA PRO A 910 -14.70 2.71 -23.71
C PRO A 910 -15.54 3.35 -24.82
N VAL A 911 -15.37 2.84 -26.04
CA VAL A 911 -16.41 2.83 -27.07
C VAL A 911 -16.58 1.39 -27.55
N GLY A 912 -17.82 0.93 -27.66
CA GLY A 912 -18.16 -0.38 -28.21
C GLY A 912 -19.64 -0.43 -28.58
N LEU A 913 -19.93 -0.50 -29.88
CA LEU A 913 -21.29 -0.68 -30.40
C LEU A 913 -21.56 -2.18 -30.68
N PRO A 914 -22.82 -2.65 -30.58
CA PRO A 914 -23.18 -4.01 -30.98
C PRO A 914 -23.09 -4.23 -32.49
N CYS A 915 -22.83 -5.46 -32.90
CA CYS A 915 -23.05 -5.90 -34.29
C CYS A 915 -24.56 -6.07 -34.55
N GLY A 916 -25.04 -5.77 -35.77
CA GLY A 916 -26.34 -6.32 -36.22
C GLY A 916 -27.37 -5.38 -36.86
N THR A 917 -27.02 -4.23 -37.44
CA THR A 917 -27.82 -3.58 -38.51
C THR A 917 -27.00 -2.50 -39.22
N THR A 918 -27.38 -2.14 -40.45
CA THR A 918 -26.64 -1.18 -41.30
C THR A 918 -27.29 0.20 -41.34
N PRO A 919 -26.69 1.24 -40.71
CA PRO A 919 -27.10 2.62 -40.94
C PRO A 919 -26.63 3.08 -42.32
N LYS A 920 -27.54 3.58 -43.16
CA LYS A 920 -27.16 4.35 -44.35
C LYS A 920 -26.88 5.80 -43.95
N SER A 921 -25.79 6.36 -44.49
CA SER A 921 -25.26 7.72 -44.29
C SER A 921 -24.57 8.02 -42.95
N PHE A 922 -23.42 8.70 -43.06
CA PHE A 922 -22.76 9.45 -41.98
C PHE A 922 -22.97 10.96 -42.25
N PRO A 923 -23.12 11.81 -41.22
CA PRO A 923 -23.06 13.26 -41.39
C PRO A 923 -21.64 13.71 -41.77
N ARG A 924 -21.54 14.82 -42.52
CA ARG A 924 -20.24 15.41 -42.91
C ARG A 924 -19.58 16.09 -41.71
N LEU A 925 -18.61 15.43 -41.07
CA LEU A 925 -17.73 16.07 -40.10
C LEU A 925 -16.86 17.13 -40.80
N LYS A 926 -16.95 18.38 -40.33
CA LYS A 926 -16.18 19.53 -40.81
C LYS A 926 -15.42 20.10 -39.61
N ALA A 927 -14.17 19.68 -39.44
CA ALA A 927 -13.29 20.16 -38.38
C ALA A 927 -12.47 21.36 -38.86
N THR A 928 -12.34 22.36 -37.99
CA THR A 928 -11.53 23.56 -38.21
C THR A 928 -10.60 23.74 -37.02
N ASP A 929 -9.30 23.90 -37.29
CA ASP A 929 -8.29 24.16 -36.27
C ASP A 929 -8.38 25.64 -35.81
N PRO A 930 -8.58 25.93 -34.51
CA PRO A 930 -8.74 27.29 -34.00
C PRO A 930 -7.42 28.09 -33.90
N ILE A 931 -6.26 27.46 -34.15
CA ILE A 931 -4.92 28.07 -34.09
C ILE A 931 -4.33 28.19 -35.51
N LEU A 932 -4.63 27.25 -36.42
CA LEU A 932 -4.07 27.21 -37.77
C LEU A 932 -5.06 27.48 -38.92
N GLY A 933 -6.36 27.65 -38.62
CA GLY A 933 -7.36 28.21 -39.54
C GLY A 933 -7.71 27.38 -40.78
N LYS A 934 -7.10 26.21 -40.98
CA LYS A 934 -7.36 25.33 -42.12
C LYS A 934 -8.47 24.33 -41.82
N THR A 935 -9.40 24.18 -42.77
CA THR A 935 -10.47 23.16 -42.72
C THR A 935 -10.03 21.89 -43.45
N MET A 936 -10.16 20.73 -42.82
CA MET A 936 -10.09 19.44 -43.52
C MET A 936 -11.50 18.93 -43.88
N ILE A 937 -11.62 18.32 -45.06
CA ILE A 937 -12.84 17.64 -45.52
C ILE A 937 -12.45 16.22 -45.94
N LEU A 938 -12.79 15.24 -45.10
CA LEU A 938 -12.58 13.83 -45.42
C LEU A 938 -13.66 13.33 -46.40
N ARG A 939 -13.22 12.64 -47.46
CA ARG A 939 -14.07 11.80 -48.32
C ARG A 939 -13.54 10.38 -48.25
N GLY A 940 -14.42 9.40 -48.04
CA GLY A 940 -14.09 7.97 -48.12
C GLY A 940 -14.53 7.36 -49.44
N SER A 941 -13.75 6.42 -49.96
CA SER A 941 -14.10 5.51 -51.06
C SER A 941 -13.84 4.07 -50.64
N GLN A 942 -14.69 3.13 -51.04
CA GLN A 942 -14.54 1.72 -50.68
C GLN A 942 -13.62 0.98 -51.67
N ALA A 943 -12.82 0.06 -51.13
CA ALA A 943 -12.23 -1.07 -51.84
C ALA A 943 -12.11 -2.26 -50.88
N LYS A 944 -12.11 -3.49 -51.40
CA LYS A 944 -11.84 -4.74 -50.66
C LYS A 944 -10.54 -5.39 -51.20
N PRO A 945 -9.89 -6.28 -50.44
CA PRO A 945 -8.47 -6.56 -50.63
C PRO A 945 -8.18 -7.71 -51.60
N SER A 946 -7.21 -7.46 -52.49
CA SER A 946 -6.27 -8.43 -53.04
C SER A 946 -4.88 -7.75 -53.09
N ALA A 947 -3.80 -8.53 -53.19
CA ALA A 947 -2.47 -8.07 -52.78
C ALA A 947 -1.66 -7.34 -53.86
N ILE A 948 -0.53 -6.76 -53.40
CA ILE A 948 0.66 -6.28 -54.14
C ILE A 948 0.75 -4.76 -54.41
N THR A 949 2.01 -4.32 -54.30
CA THR A 949 2.68 -3.03 -54.50
C THR A 949 2.21 -2.13 -55.65
N PHE A 950 2.39 -0.81 -55.46
CA PHE A 950 2.14 0.29 -56.41
C PHE A 950 2.79 0.14 -57.80
N VAL A 951 2.11 0.68 -58.83
CA VAL A 951 2.59 1.76 -59.74
C VAL A 951 1.41 2.33 -60.58
N LEU A 952 1.61 3.45 -61.28
CA LEU A 952 0.63 4.25 -62.05
C LEU A 952 0.19 3.55 -63.38
N LEU A 953 -0.71 4.02 -64.28
CA LEU A 953 -1.31 5.35 -64.59
C LEU A 953 -2.52 5.20 -65.58
N GLY A 954 -3.52 6.11 -65.59
CA GLY A 954 -4.15 6.57 -66.87
C GLY A 954 -5.59 6.18 -67.34
N LEU A 955 -6.62 6.96 -66.92
CA LEU A 955 -7.83 7.40 -67.71
C LEU A 955 -8.84 6.30 -68.23
N PRO A 956 -9.87 6.56 -69.11
CA PRO A 956 -11.31 6.48 -68.70
C PRO A 956 -12.31 5.75 -69.66
N VAL A 957 -13.65 5.88 -69.43
CA VAL A 957 -14.80 5.98 -70.41
C VAL A 957 -16.09 5.13 -70.13
N THR A 958 -17.16 5.78 -69.61
CA THR A 958 -18.65 5.59 -69.82
C THR A 958 -19.33 4.19 -69.61
N ASN A 959 -20.66 3.93 -69.69
CA ASN A 959 -21.88 4.71 -70.05
C ASN A 959 -23.22 4.07 -69.50
N LYS A 960 -24.36 4.81 -69.51
CA LYS A 960 -25.79 4.33 -69.39
C LYS A 960 -26.16 3.61 -68.05
N SER A 961 -27.40 3.32 -67.59
CA SER A 961 -28.85 3.69 -67.81
C SER A 961 -29.68 2.95 -66.71
N LEU A 962 -30.92 3.25 -66.25
CA LEU A 962 -31.94 4.33 -66.28
C LEU A 962 -32.95 4.07 -65.09
N PRO A 963 -34.00 4.88 -64.79
CA PRO A 963 -34.68 4.89 -63.47
C PRO A 963 -36.15 4.39 -63.42
N LEU A 964 -36.75 4.33 -62.21
CA LEU A 964 -38.19 4.57 -61.95
C LEU A 964 -38.48 5.04 -60.49
N LYS A 965 -39.74 5.35 -60.13
CA LYS A 965 -40.16 6.22 -58.99
C LYS A 965 -41.24 5.60 -58.03
N PRO A 966 -41.70 6.27 -56.94
CA PRO A 966 -42.16 5.62 -55.70
C PRO A 966 -43.66 5.75 -55.32
N LEU A 967 -44.07 5.10 -54.23
CA LEU A 967 -45.30 5.36 -53.45
C LEU A 967 -45.06 5.38 -51.92
N GLY A 968 -46.09 5.76 -51.15
CA GLY A 968 -46.00 6.36 -49.80
C GLY A 968 -46.42 5.53 -48.56
N PRO A 969 -46.71 6.18 -47.42
CA PRO A 969 -46.58 5.60 -46.05
C PRO A 969 -47.89 5.42 -45.26
N HIS A 970 -47.83 4.78 -44.06
CA HIS A 970 -48.49 5.25 -42.81
C HIS A 970 -48.11 4.44 -41.54
N CYS A 971 -48.41 5.04 -40.38
CA CYS A 971 -48.51 4.65 -38.95
C CYS A 971 -48.71 3.17 -38.49
N ARG A 972 -48.62 2.77 -37.20
CA ARG A 972 -47.88 3.21 -35.96
C ARG A 972 -48.23 2.24 -34.77
N SER A 973 -47.23 1.84 -33.96
CA SER A 973 -47.29 1.50 -32.49
C SER A 973 -48.22 0.41 -31.85
N TYR A 974 -47.56 -0.59 -31.21
CA TYR A 974 -47.72 -1.11 -29.81
C TYR A 974 -48.74 -2.22 -29.38
N LEU A 975 -48.26 -3.02 -28.38
CA LEU A 975 -48.85 -4.11 -27.54
C LEU A 975 -49.47 -5.34 -28.26
N ASP A 976 -49.21 -6.63 -27.96
CA ASP A 976 -48.70 -7.40 -26.79
C ASP A 976 -49.78 -7.99 -25.85
N LEU A 977 -49.95 -9.33 -25.90
CA LEU A 977 -50.52 -10.23 -24.88
C LEU A 977 -50.37 -11.72 -25.33
N ALA A 978 -50.55 -12.68 -24.43
CA ALA A 978 -49.99 -14.05 -24.58
C ALA A 978 -50.99 -15.24 -24.59
N SER A 979 -50.54 -16.34 -25.21
CA SER A 979 -50.84 -17.77 -24.95
C SER A 979 -52.29 -18.30 -24.82
N PHE A 980 -52.68 -19.26 -25.68
CA PHE A 980 -52.87 -20.70 -25.31
C PHE A 980 -53.01 -21.62 -26.56
N TRP A 981 -53.44 -22.89 -26.43
CA TRP A 981 -52.99 -24.04 -27.24
C TRP A 981 -54.02 -24.75 -28.17
N LEU A 982 -53.50 -25.28 -29.30
CA LEU A 982 -53.97 -26.43 -30.13
C LEU A 982 -55.34 -26.33 -30.87
N PRO A 983 -55.64 -27.24 -31.85
CA PRO A 983 -54.82 -28.31 -32.47
C PRO A 983 -54.61 -28.18 -34.01
N LEU A 984 -53.86 -29.11 -34.62
CA LEU A 984 -53.73 -29.26 -36.08
C LEU A 984 -54.20 -30.66 -36.57
N PRO A 985 -54.87 -30.76 -37.74
CA PRO A 985 -55.27 -32.03 -38.38
C PRO A 985 -54.12 -32.66 -39.24
N PRO A 986 -54.27 -33.92 -39.72
CA PRO A 986 -53.13 -34.75 -40.14
C PRO A 986 -52.73 -34.67 -41.62
N PHE A 987 -51.51 -35.14 -41.92
CA PHE A 987 -51.02 -35.47 -43.27
C PHE A 987 -50.79 -36.99 -43.44
N PRO A 988 -50.92 -37.54 -44.66
CA PRO A 988 -50.81 -38.98 -44.93
C PRO A 988 -49.36 -39.47 -45.13
N VAL A 989 -49.17 -40.79 -45.02
CA VAL A 989 -47.87 -41.50 -45.09
C VAL A 989 -47.65 -42.15 -46.47
N PRO A 990 -46.48 -41.94 -47.09
CA PRO A 990 -45.88 -42.88 -48.06
C PRO A 990 -44.82 -43.80 -47.39
N PRO A 991 -44.52 -45.00 -47.95
CA PRO A 991 -43.94 -46.10 -47.19
C PRO A 991 -42.40 -46.28 -47.29
N GLN A 992 -41.88 -46.96 -46.26
CA GLN A 992 -40.69 -47.85 -46.26
C GLN A 992 -39.36 -47.35 -46.87
N GLY A 993 -38.45 -46.93 -46.00
CA GLY A 993 -37.01 -46.83 -46.29
C GLY A 993 -36.18 -46.82 -45.00
N THR A 994 -35.39 -47.87 -44.76
CA THR A 994 -34.47 -47.95 -43.61
C THR A 994 -33.19 -47.18 -43.90
N TRP A 995 -32.88 -46.18 -43.06
CA TRP A 995 -31.61 -45.46 -43.10
C TRP A 995 -30.73 -45.87 -41.91
N SER A 996 -29.50 -46.27 -42.19
CA SER A 996 -28.44 -46.45 -41.20
C SER A 996 -27.44 -45.29 -41.28
N LEU A 997 -26.87 -44.90 -40.13
CA LEU A 997 -25.86 -43.86 -40.04
C LEU A 997 -24.58 -44.45 -39.43
N THR A 998 -23.51 -44.52 -40.23
CA THR A 998 -22.24 -45.13 -39.83
C THR A 998 -21.19 -44.06 -39.57
N PHE A 999 -20.75 -43.91 -38.32
CA PHE A 999 -19.61 -43.05 -38.00
C PHE A 999 -18.28 -43.73 -38.33
N LYS A 1000 -17.34 -42.96 -38.89
CA LYS A 1000 -15.98 -43.43 -39.23
C LYS A 1000 -14.98 -42.51 -38.54
N LEU A 1001 -14.44 -42.95 -37.41
CA LEU A 1001 -13.46 -42.19 -36.63
C LEU A 1001 -12.04 -42.35 -37.24
N PRO A 1002 -11.21 -41.29 -37.26
CA PRO A 1002 -9.79 -41.42 -37.57
C PRO A 1002 -9.04 -42.14 -36.43
N GLN A 1003 -7.91 -42.77 -36.75
CA GLN A 1003 -7.17 -43.61 -35.81
C GLN A 1003 -6.09 -42.84 -35.04
N SER A 1004 -5.87 -43.27 -33.79
CA SER A 1004 -4.69 -42.98 -32.94
C SER A 1004 -4.64 -41.56 -32.30
N PRO A 1005 -4.01 -41.39 -31.12
CA PRO A 1005 -4.82 -40.92 -29.98
C PRO A 1005 -4.19 -39.86 -29.06
N THR A 1006 -5.05 -39.06 -28.40
CA THR A 1006 -4.87 -38.60 -27.01
C THR A 1006 -6.20 -38.07 -26.44
N LEU A 1007 -6.32 -37.96 -25.11
CA LEU A 1007 -7.62 -37.81 -24.45
C LEU A 1007 -8.19 -36.39 -24.50
N PHE A 1008 -9.14 -36.14 -25.40
CA PHE A 1008 -10.14 -35.07 -25.26
C PHE A 1008 -11.55 -35.45 -25.77
N GLY A 1009 -11.82 -36.76 -25.92
CA GLY A 1009 -13.05 -37.30 -26.53
C GLY A 1009 -14.14 -37.78 -25.57
N LEU A 1010 -13.99 -37.63 -24.24
CA LEU A 1010 -14.84 -38.32 -23.25
C LEU A 1010 -15.73 -37.41 -22.39
N GLN A 1011 -16.24 -36.29 -22.92
CA GLN A 1011 -17.33 -35.58 -22.25
C GLN A 1011 -18.37 -34.86 -23.15
N ILE A 1012 -18.37 -35.13 -24.46
CA ILE A 1012 -19.46 -34.73 -25.37
C ILE A 1012 -20.36 -35.94 -25.68
N ALA A 1013 -20.69 -36.72 -24.64
CA ALA A 1013 -21.48 -37.95 -24.73
C ALA A 1013 -22.57 -38.06 -23.63
N THR A 1014 -22.73 -37.05 -22.77
CA THR A 1014 -23.62 -37.09 -21.59
C THR A 1014 -24.67 -35.98 -21.52
N GLN A 1015 -24.76 -35.07 -22.51
CA GLN A 1015 -25.84 -34.07 -22.62
C GLN A 1015 -26.78 -34.25 -23.81
N ALA A 1016 -26.57 -35.24 -24.68
CA ALA A 1016 -27.48 -35.56 -25.79
C ALA A 1016 -28.76 -36.32 -25.36
N ALA A 1017 -28.88 -36.70 -24.08
CA ALA A 1017 -29.89 -37.64 -23.58
C ALA A 1017 -31.20 -37.01 -23.09
N TYR A 1018 -31.41 -35.70 -23.25
CA TYR A 1018 -32.54 -34.97 -22.62
C TYR A 1018 -33.73 -34.64 -23.55
N PHE A 1019 -33.71 -35.04 -24.83
CA PHE A 1019 -34.70 -34.55 -25.81
C PHE A 1019 -35.35 -35.59 -26.76
N LEU A 1020 -35.17 -36.91 -26.55
CA LEU A 1020 -35.85 -37.95 -27.36
C LEU A 1020 -36.36 -39.13 -26.52
N PRO A 1021 -37.66 -39.19 -26.14
CA PRO A 1021 -38.18 -40.22 -25.23
C PRO A 1021 -38.41 -41.62 -25.83
N ASN A 1022 -38.31 -41.81 -27.15
CA ASN A 1022 -38.81 -43.00 -27.85
C ASN A 1022 -37.79 -43.65 -28.80
N LEU A 1023 -36.71 -44.20 -28.24
CA LEU A 1023 -35.86 -45.18 -28.92
C LEU A 1023 -35.84 -46.48 -28.13
N ARG A 1024 -36.27 -47.58 -28.77
CA ARG A 1024 -36.25 -48.94 -28.20
C ARG A 1024 -35.14 -49.74 -28.88
N ARG A 1025 -34.32 -50.42 -28.06
CA ARG A 1025 -33.18 -51.29 -28.43
C ARG A 1025 -31.89 -50.54 -28.81
N TRP A 1026 -30.82 -50.86 -28.08
CA TRP A 1026 -29.42 -50.68 -28.48
C TRP A 1026 -28.86 -52.05 -28.82
N GLU A 1027 -28.04 -52.17 -29.87
CA GLU A 1027 -27.18 -53.34 -30.09
C GLU A 1027 -25.78 -52.88 -30.48
N MET A 1028 -24.81 -53.17 -29.61
CA MET A 1028 -23.41 -53.29 -29.99
C MET A 1028 -23.11 -54.78 -30.16
N THR A 1029 -22.37 -55.15 -31.21
CA THR A 1029 -21.86 -56.51 -31.39
C THR A 1029 -20.34 -56.48 -31.62
N ASN A 1030 -19.68 -57.48 -31.03
CA ASN A 1030 -18.24 -57.51 -30.76
C ASN A 1030 -17.40 -57.94 -31.98
N GLY A 1031 -16.08 -57.74 -32.01
CA GLY A 1031 -15.12 -57.35 -30.94
C GLY A 1031 -14.12 -58.49 -30.69
N PHE A 1032 -13.44 -58.52 -29.53
CA PHE A 1032 -12.74 -59.73 -29.03
C PHE A 1032 -12.69 -59.76 -27.49
N PHE A 1033 -12.17 -60.85 -26.92
CA PHE A 1033 -12.68 -61.51 -25.69
C PHE A 1033 -12.22 -61.03 -24.30
N SER A 1034 -12.98 -61.52 -23.30
CA SER A 1034 -12.57 -62.06 -21.98
C SER A 1034 -12.33 -61.17 -20.72
N THR A 1035 -13.43 -61.00 -19.97
CA THR A 1035 -13.67 -61.47 -18.57
C THR A 1035 -13.10 -60.79 -17.29
N PHE A 1036 -14.06 -60.52 -16.38
CA PHE A 1036 -14.06 -60.59 -14.90
C PHE A 1036 -13.17 -59.67 -14.04
N GLY A 1037 -13.78 -59.05 -13.00
CA GLY A 1037 -13.03 -58.70 -11.79
C GLY A 1037 -13.54 -57.61 -10.82
N LEU A 1038 -14.85 -57.55 -10.48
CA LEU A 1038 -15.47 -56.59 -9.52
C LEU A 1038 -15.41 -55.10 -9.92
#